data_AF-A0A949XK41-F1
#
_entry.id   AF-A0A949XK41-F1
#
_cell.length_a   1.000
_cell.length_b   1.000
_cell.length_c   1.000
_cell.angle_alpha   90.00
_cell.angle_beta   90.00
_cell.angle_gamma   90.00
#
_symmetry.space_group_name_H-M   'P 1'
#
loop_
_entity.id
_entity.type
_entity.pdbx_description
1 polymer ?
#
loop_
_entity_poly.entity_id
_entity_poly.type
_entity_poly.pdbx_seq_one_letter_code
_entity_poly.pdbx_strand_id
1 'polypeptide(L)'
;MDGATRDSRLIRFSVFELDRDSGELFKQGRKIKLQGQPFELLVALLERPGEVLTREELRQKIWPSEVAGDFDQGLNRAINKVREALGDSAEAPRFIETIPRRGYRFIGPLQSELAAPVDVASAPLVNVAAAPPELEQANAKSKPRKNLWIFAAFGTALLIAIVWLVSRPAPAPPTREINQEQLTFNPPERWVQSAAISPDGRYFAYSDAAGIHVRLLATHEERLIPRPPGVSEWAFWTIASWLPDGTQMLANVIEAGGQNSTWTVSVLGESARELRDGAFAFAVSPDGKYVAFAPRKPQDPLPWAEHARDSSPEAGMREIWLMDSDGDNPRKAVDLPHGQFLYGVHWSPDGKRLAYVRVERQTSGSFLWSIESCALNGIAHDMVVPPSALVVDDFCWLSDKRIVFSKQSSPSARVNNLYVSAVDSGTGKPITKPARLAGSIAAFRLASLSATADSKRLVLIRLNGRARVYLAEVAGDGALINPPRLFTKDDSSDWPNAWTSDNRAVLFFSDRNGKFEVFKQDIRTETAEPLVISGEESYGPRVSSDGAWVVYGSAPNAWAPGPAKMMRMRVNGGSPQFVMDMFNAKNWNCSAHANFCALLETSQDGKQFTITAFDAIRGRGKLLRTIQKEPGEYASALSPDGSLFAIARAGEPETHVRLLSLTGGADREITVRNMSNASSLDWAAGGNGFYAAFSSARGSGLFYFDMNGKPRSLWQQSGAQADSIGGWAIPSPDGRYLAINGRDTSSNAWMIENF
;
A
#
# COMPACT_ATOMS: atom_id res chain seq x y z
N MET A 1 44.23 39.59 9.80
CA MET A 1 43.86 38.87 11.03
C MET A 1 42.49 38.29 10.74
N ASP A 2 42.45 37.13 10.10
CA ASP A 2 41.24 36.35 9.81
C ASP A 2 41.64 34.89 10.04
N GLY A 3 41.00 34.25 11.02
CA GLY A 3 41.34 32.88 11.40
C GLY A 3 41.03 32.58 12.86
N ALA A 4 39.81 32.84 13.30
CA ALA A 4 39.23 32.25 14.51
C ALA A 4 37.77 32.71 14.63
N THR A 5 36.81 31.94 14.08
CA THR A 5 35.38 31.92 14.51
C THR A 5 34.50 30.97 13.68
N ARG A 6 35.05 30.03 12.89
CA ARG A 6 34.23 29.08 12.10
C ARG A 6 33.88 27.76 12.81
N ASP A 7 34.52 27.42 13.92
CA ASP A 7 34.45 26.04 14.47
C ASP A 7 33.41 25.74 15.54
N SER A 8 32.66 26.71 16.07
CA SER A 8 31.59 26.40 17.07
C SER A 8 30.22 26.09 16.46
N ARG A 9 30.12 26.02 15.12
CA ARG A 9 28.86 25.96 14.35
C ARG A 9 28.54 24.56 13.81
N LEU A 10 29.58 23.74 13.61
CA LEU A 10 29.49 22.42 12.98
C LEU A 10 29.80 21.31 14.00
N ILE A 11 28.84 20.44 14.30
CA ILE A 11 29.03 19.30 15.19
C ILE A 11 29.31 18.05 14.36
N ARG A 12 30.46 17.41 14.56
CA ARG A 12 30.85 16.18 13.87
C ARG A 12 30.80 14.97 14.79
N PHE A 13 30.16 13.90 14.32
CA PHE A 13 30.10 12.63 15.03
C PHE A 13 29.97 11.47 14.03
N SER A 14 30.80 10.44 14.20
CA SER A 14 30.88 9.33 13.25
C SER A 14 31.02 9.82 11.78
N VAL A 15 30.07 9.50 10.91
CA VAL A 15 30.02 9.91 9.50
C VAL A 15 29.14 11.14 9.25
N PHE A 16 28.66 11.80 10.31
CA PHE A 16 27.70 12.89 10.25
C PHE A 16 28.33 14.25 10.58
N GLU A 17 27.84 15.27 9.89
CA GLU A 17 28.16 16.68 10.14
C GLU A 17 26.82 17.43 10.29
N LEU A 18 26.61 18.07 11.44
CA LEU A 18 25.42 18.87 11.71
C LEU A 18 25.81 20.36 11.74
N ASP A 19 25.20 21.18 10.89
CA ASP A 19 25.33 22.64 10.93
C ASP A 19 24.12 23.22 11.67
N ARG A 20 24.39 23.83 12.82
CA ARG A 20 23.35 24.33 13.73
C ARG A 20 22.59 25.52 13.15
N ASP A 21 23.25 26.35 12.34
CA ASP A 21 22.66 27.62 11.90
C ASP A 21 21.93 27.47 10.57
N SER A 22 22.39 26.57 9.70
CA SER A 22 21.63 26.25 8.48
C SER A 22 20.48 25.28 8.76
N GLY A 23 20.49 24.60 9.91
CA GLY A 23 19.48 23.60 10.25
C GLY A 23 19.63 22.31 9.44
N GLU A 24 20.87 21.99 9.02
CA GLU A 24 21.14 20.92 8.07
C GLU A 24 22.00 19.81 8.71
N LEU A 25 21.63 18.57 8.41
CA LEU A 25 22.41 17.38 8.75
C LEU A 25 22.98 16.77 7.47
N PHE A 26 24.25 16.42 7.48
CA PHE A 26 24.95 15.76 6.39
C PHE A 26 25.49 14.42 6.84
N LYS A 27 25.58 13.46 5.91
CA LYS A 27 26.30 12.20 6.08
C LYS A 27 27.27 12.06 4.93
N GLN A 28 28.57 12.00 5.24
CA GLN A 28 29.64 11.94 4.23
C GLN A 28 29.48 13.03 3.14
N GLY A 29 29.17 14.27 3.55
CA GLY A 29 28.97 15.41 2.65
C GLY A 29 27.63 15.46 1.90
N ARG A 30 26.75 14.45 2.04
CA ARG A 30 25.41 14.45 1.45
C ARG A 30 24.36 14.88 2.47
N LYS A 31 23.56 15.90 2.12
CA LYS A 31 22.47 16.39 2.97
C LYS A 31 21.41 15.30 3.24
N ILE A 32 21.13 15.04 4.51
CA ILE A 32 20.06 14.18 5.00
C ILE A 32 18.92 15.05 5.52
N LYS A 33 17.68 14.67 5.19
CA LYS A 33 16.50 15.41 5.63
C LYS A 33 16.20 15.14 7.10
N LEU A 34 16.51 16.09 7.98
CA LEU A 34 16.08 16.13 9.37
C LEU A 34 15.73 17.59 9.68
N GLN A 35 14.45 17.91 9.87
CA GLN A 35 13.95 19.29 10.00
C GLN A 35 12.88 19.39 11.10
N GLY A 36 12.73 20.57 11.70
CA GLY A 36 11.76 20.84 12.77
C GLY A 36 12.17 20.22 14.11
N GLN A 37 11.19 19.81 14.92
CA GLN A 37 11.42 19.29 16.27
C GLN A 37 12.42 18.10 16.37
N PRO A 38 12.48 17.14 15.42
CA PRO A 38 13.52 16.11 15.43
C PRO A 38 14.95 16.66 15.29
N PHE A 39 15.13 17.74 14.52
CA PHE A 39 16.45 18.37 14.37
C PHE A 39 16.86 19.06 15.67
N GLU A 40 15.97 19.87 16.25
CA GLU A 40 16.19 20.54 17.54
C GLU A 40 16.48 19.54 18.67
N LEU A 41 15.80 18.39 18.64
CA LEU A 41 16.03 17.29 19.57
C LEU A 41 17.43 16.68 19.43
N LEU A 42 17.89 16.45 18.20
CA LEU A 42 19.25 15.96 17.96
C LEU A 42 20.30 16.99 18.40
N VAL A 43 20.08 18.28 18.11
CA VAL A 43 20.96 19.37 18.58
C VAL A 43 21.03 19.39 20.10
N ALA A 44 19.89 19.34 20.79
CA ALA A 44 19.86 19.33 22.25
C ALA A 44 20.64 18.14 22.84
N LEU A 45 20.51 16.96 22.27
CA LEU A 45 21.23 15.75 22.69
C LEU A 45 22.74 15.82 22.40
N LEU A 46 23.14 16.43 21.29
CA LEU A 46 24.55 16.63 20.92
C LEU A 46 25.25 17.74 21.71
N GLU A 47 24.50 18.71 22.26
CA GLU A 47 25.03 19.76 23.14
C GLU A 47 25.45 19.22 24.52
N ARG A 48 24.85 18.11 24.97
CA ARG A 48 25.12 17.46 26.26
C ARG A 48 25.39 15.96 26.06
N PRO A 49 26.44 15.58 25.31
CA PRO A 49 26.74 14.19 25.00
C PRO A 49 27.05 13.41 26.29
N GLY A 50 26.56 12.18 26.40
CA GLY A 50 26.74 11.33 27.58
C GLY A 50 25.85 11.67 28.78
N GLU A 51 25.12 12.80 28.75
CA GLU A 51 24.15 13.17 29.79
C GLU A 51 22.72 12.73 29.41
N VAL A 52 21.91 12.42 30.42
CA VAL A 52 20.50 12.07 30.21
C VAL A 52 19.68 13.35 30.20
N LEU A 53 19.13 13.72 29.05
CA LEU A 53 18.12 14.76 28.94
C LEU A 53 16.76 14.17 29.31
N THR A 54 16.16 14.69 30.37
CA THR A 54 14.88 14.21 30.86
C THR A 54 13.74 14.61 29.93
N ARG A 55 12.65 13.84 29.96
CA ARG A 55 11.43 14.18 29.20
C ARG A 55 10.92 15.59 29.52
N GLU A 56 10.99 16.01 30.78
CA GLU A 56 10.56 17.35 31.19
C GLU A 56 11.45 18.46 30.62
N GLU A 57 12.77 18.28 30.62
CA GLU A 57 13.71 19.24 30.02
C GLU A 57 13.52 19.34 28.51
N LEU A 58 13.30 18.21 27.83
CA LEU A 58 13.02 18.18 26.38
C LEU A 58 11.68 18.84 26.06
N ARG A 59 10.66 18.67 26.92
CA ARG A 59 9.37 19.35 26.81
C ARG A 59 9.54 20.86 26.87
N GLN A 60 10.21 21.37 27.90
CA GLN A 60 10.38 22.80 28.09
C GLN A 60 11.22 23.45 26.98
N LYS A 61 12.23 22.73 26.47
CA LYS A 61 13.15 23.26 25.46
C LYS A 61 12.59 23.24 24.03
N ILE A 62 11.85 22.20 23.66
CA ILE A 62 11.44 21.97 22.25
C ILE A 62 9.92 22.10 22.06
N TRP A 63 9.13 21.94 23.12
CA TRP A 63 7.66 21.99 23.12
C TRP A 63 7.06 22.92 24.19
N PRO A 64 7.42 24.23 24.22
CA PRO A 64 6.99 25.14 25.28
C PRO A 64 5.48 25.47 25.29
N SER A 65 4.74 25.15 24.23
CA SER A 65 3.34 25.57 24.01
C SER A 65 2.33 24.43 23.75
N GLU A 66 2.72 23.16 23.87
CA GLU A 66 1.81 22.02 23.64
C GLU A 66 1.09 21.56 24.93
N VAL A 67 -0.22 21.31 24.82
CA VAL A 67 -1.07 20.80 25.91
C VAL A 67 -0.66 19.37 26.27
N ALA A 68 -0.65 19.05 27.57
CA ALA A 68 -0.03 17.88 28.21
C ALA A 68 -0.44 16.46 27.71
N GLY A 69 -1.27 16.33 26.66
CA GLY A 69 -1.75 15.04 26.12
C GLY A 69 -0.99 14.47 24.91
N ASP A 70 -0.30 15.29 24.09
CA ASP A 70 0.38 14.84 22.84
C ASP A 70 1.92 14.82 22.96
N PHE A 71 2.49 15.30 24.07
CA PHE A 71 3.94 15.44 24.24
C PHE A 71 4.71 14.10 24.13
N ASP A 72 4.27 13.04 24.82
CA ASP A 72 4.97 11.75 24.79
C ASP A 72 4.94 11.12 23.38
N GLN A 73 3.84 11.28 22.65
CA GLN A 73 3.74 10.79 21.27
C GLN A 73 4.60 11.65 20.32
N GLY A 74 4.60 12.97 20.49
CA GLY A 74 5.49 13.90 19.78
C GLY A 74 6.98 13.58 19.98
N LEU A 75 7.39 13.37 21.24
CA LEU A 75 8.77 13.04 21.59
C LEU A 75 9.20 11.69 21.01
N ASN A 76 8.36 10.65 21.11
CA ASN A 76 8.66 9.34 20.53
C ASN A 76 8.79 9.41 19.00
N ARG A 77 7.89 10.15 18.32
CA ARG A 77 7.96 10.39 16.87
C ARG A 77 9.24 11.13 16.49
N ALA A 78 9.65 12.13 17.28
CA ALA A 78 10.86 12.88 17.03
C ALA A 78 12.13 12.03 17.21
N ILE A 79 12.23 11.24 18.29
CA ILE A 79 13.35 10.30 18.51
C ILE A 79 13.44 9.28 17.37
N ASN A 80 12.31 8.72 16.92
CA ASN A 80 12.31 7.74 15.85
C ASN A 80 12.82 8.34 14.52
N LYS A 81 12.43 9.58 14.20
CA LYS A 81 12.96 10.30 13.02
C LYS A 81 14.45 10.58 13.12
N VAL A 82 14.95 10.92 14.31
CA VAL A 82 16.40 11.10 14.51
C VAL A 82 17.12 9.77 14.34
N ARG A 83 16.61 8.69 14.92
CA ARG A 83 17.18 7.34 14.75
C ARG A 83 17.19 6.92 13.28
N GLU A 84 16.10 7.13 12.55
CA GLU A 84 16.03 6.85 11.11
C GLU A 84 17.09 7.63 10.33
N ALA A 85 17.21 8.95 10.57
CA ALA A 85 18.20 9.79 9.91
C ALA A 85 19.66 9.35 10.20
N LEU A 86 19.92 8.85 11.41
CA LEU A 86 21.23 8.34 11.82
C LEU A 86 21.44 6.85 11.48
N GLY A 87 20.40 6.14 11.05
CA GLY A 87 20.40 4.68 10.89
C GLY A 87 20.62 3.95 12.21
N ASP A 88 20.12 4.49 13.32
CA ASP A 88 20.28 3.97 14.68
C ASP A 88 19.10 3.09 15.12
N SER A 89 19.35 2.15 16.04
CA SER A 89 18.32 1.22 16.56
C SER A 89 18.02 1.49 18.04
N ALA A 90 16.77 1.37 18.46
CA ALA A 90 16.39 1.47 19.87
C ALA A 90 16.82 0.25 20.69
N GLU A 91 16.91 -0.93 20.07
CA GLU A 91 17.26 -2.20 20.71
C GLU A 91 18.78 -2.41 20.80
N ALA A 92 19.53 -1.79 19.89
CA ALA A 92 20.99 -1.77 19.87
C ALA A 92 21.50 -0.35 19.56
N PRO A 93 21.39 0.59 20.51
CA PRO A 93 21.66 2.00 20.26
C PRO A 93 23.16 2.25 20.06
N ARG A 94 23.50 2.94 18.98
CA ARG A 94 24.85 3.43 18.66
C ARG A 94 24.99 4.93 18.89
N PHE A 95 23.89 5.68 18.81
CA PHE A 95 23.90 7.12 18.95
C PHE A 95 22.93 7.61 20.03
N ILE A 96 21.71 7.08 20.10
CA ILE A 96 20.68 7.54 21.06
C ILE A 96 20.19 6.38 21.91
N GLU A 97 20.55 6.41 23.17
CA GLU A 97 20.10 5.46 24.18
C GLU A 97 18.80 5.95 24.84
N THR A 98 17.81 5.05 24.93
CA THR A 98 16.59 5.30 25.71
C THR A 98 16.83 4.90 27.16
N ILE A 99 16.65 5.82 28.11
CA ILE A 99 16.64 5.49 29.54
C ILE A 99 15.17 5.38 29.99
N PRO A 100 14.66 4.16 30.27
CA PRO A 100 13.25 3.95 30.58
C PRO A 100 12.72 4.89 31.66
N ARG A 101 11.60 5.55 31.37
CA ARG A 101 10.90 6.51 32.26
C ARG A 101 11.71 7.74 32.69
N ARG A 102 12.90 7.99 32.12
CA ARG A 102 13.72 9.16 32.45
C ARG A 102 13.90 10.08 31.25
N GLY A 103 14.34 9.56 30.11
CA GLY A 103 14.63 10.39 28.95
C GLY A 103 15.61 9.74 27.98
N TYR A 104 16.40 10.56 27.28
CA TYR A 104 17.28 10.11 26.21
C TYR A 104 18.70 10.63 26.43
N ARG A 105 19.67 9.86 25.95
CA ARG A 105 21.09 10.19 26.04
C ARG A 105 21.78 9.98 24.71
N PHE A 106 22.61 10.92 24.29
CA PHE A 106 23.50 10.70 23.16
C PHE A 106 24.75 9.94 23.64
N ILE A 107 25.06 8.80 23.01
CA ILE A 107 26.17 7.90 23.37
C ILE A 107 27.23 7.77 22.26
N GLY A 108 27.04 8.45 21.13
CA GLY A 108 28.01 8.44 20.04
C GLY A 108 29.28 9.26 20.38
N PRO A 109 30.47 8.88 19.87
CA PRO A 109 31.67 9.67 20.05
C PRO A 109 31.58 10.97 19.22
N LEU A 110 31.65 12.12 19.89
CA LEU A 110 31.88 13.40 19.21
C LEU A 110 33.36 13.51 18.85
N GLN A 111 33.65 13.95 17.64
CA GLN A 111 35.03 14.24 17.23
C GLN A 111 35.38 15.63 17.77
N SER A 112 36.07 15.68 18.91
CA SER A 112 36.66 16.92 19.42
C SER A 112 37.84 17.32 18.55
N GLU A 113 37.88 18.59 18.16
CA GLU A 113 39.12 19.19 17.66
C GLU A 113 40.15 19.30 18.80
N LEU A 114 41.41 18.99 18.44
CA LEU A 114 42.68 19.02 19.20
C LEU A 114 43.15 17.72 19.88
N ALA A 115 44.00 16.98 19.16
CA ALA A 115 45.24 16.41 19.68
C ALA A 115 46.26 16.23 18.53
N ALA A 116 47.40 16.91 18.62
CA ALA A 116 48.52 16.77 17.69
C ALA A 116 49.12 15.34 17.73
N PRO A 117 49.67 14.81 16.62
CA PRO A 117 50.25 13.46 16.65
C PRO A 117 51.64 13.49 17.28
N VAL A 118 51.83 12.59 18.24
CA VAL A 118 53.13 12.18 18.77
C VAL A 118 53.86 11.32 17.74
N ASP A 119 55.12 11.66 17.58
CA ASP A 119 56.18 11.07 16.76
C ASP A 119 56.52 9.63 17.17
N VAL A 120 56.56 8.68 16.22
CA VAL A 120 57.52 7.55 16.25
C VAL A 120 57.88 7.12 14.83
N ALA A 121 59.17 7.26 14.56
CA ALA A 121 59.96 6.91 13.39
C ALA A 121 59.81 5.48 12.83
N SER A 122 60.05 5.33 11.52
CA SER A 122 61.31 4.75 11.01
C SER A 122 61.34 4.64 9.47
N ALA A 123 62.41 5.18 8.87
CA ALA A 123 62.81 5.19 7.45
C ALA A 123 63.37 3.81 6.99
N PRO A 124 64.14 3.67 5.87
CA PRO A 124 64.31 4.46 4.62
C PRO A 124 64.14 3.56 3.35
N LEU A 125 64.21 4.02 2.08
CA LEU A 125 65.45 4.24 1.29
C LEU A 125 65.15 4.68 -0.17
N VAL A 126 65.87 5.75 -0.57
CA VAL A 126 66.63 5.95 -1.84
C VAL A 126 65.86 6.32 -3.13
N ASN A 127 65.89 7.59 -3.62
CA ASN A 127 66.91 8.33 -4.43
C ASN A 127 66.82 7.95 -5.95
N VAL A 128 66.85 8.81 -6.99
CA VAL A 128 67.70 9.95 -7.40
C VAL A 128 66.99 10.64 -8.60
N ALA A 129 66.71 11.95 -8.56
CA ALA A 129 67.37 13.11 -9.26
C ALA A 129 67.20 13.17 -10.80
N ALA A 130 67.24 14.32 -11.50
CA ALA A 130 67.75 15.68 -11.26
C ALA A 130 67.06 16.66 -12.26
N ALA A 131 66.61 17.89 -11.93
CA ALA A 131 67.35 19.18 -11.71
C ALA A 131 67.74 19.91 -13.03
N PRO A 132 68.14 21.21 -13.06
CA PRO A 132 67.84 22.44 -12.26
C PRO A 132 67.74 23.72 -13.18
N PRO A 133 68.20 24.95 -12.82
CA PRO A 133 67.95 25.90 -11.69
C PRO A 133 67.34 27.28 -12.16
N GLU A 134 66.69 28.13 -11.33
CA GLU A 134 67.19 29.21 -10.40
C GLU A 134 67.83 30.42 -11.15
N LEU A 135 67.63 31.73 -10.90
CA LEU A 135 67.63 32.63 -9.73
C LEU A 135 66.94 33.98 -10.16
N GLU A 136 66.07 34.66 -9.41
CA GLU A 136 66.24 35.48 -8.18
C GLU A 136 66.51 36.99 -8.41
N GLN A 137 65.84 37.82 -7.59
CA GLN A 137 66.14 39.23 -7.19
C GLN A 137 65.74 40.37 -8.17
N ALA A 138 65.36 41.59 -7.78
CA ALA A 138 64.93 42.23 -6.53
C ALA A 138 64.40 43.66 -6.86
N ASN A 139 63.71 44.27 -5.90
CA ASN A 139 62.97 45.55 -5.96
C ASN A 139 63.78 46.83 -6.31
N ALA A 140 63.09 47.81 -6.92
CA ALA A 140 63.39 49.24 -6.82
C ALA A 140 62.11 50.12 -6.74
N LYS A 141 62.19 51.19 -5.94
CA LYS A 141 61.11 52.04 -5.39
C LYS A 141 60.42 52.97 -6.42
N SER A 142 59.12 53.26 -6.24
CA SER A 142 58.58 54.64 -6.25
C SER A 142 57.08 54.71 -5.87
N LYS A 143 56.70 55.74 -5.09
CA LYS A 143 55.33 56.27 -4.92
C LYS A 143 55.33 57.70 -5.52
N PRO A 144 54.19 58.40 -5.72
CA PRO A 144 52.78 58.00 -5.87
C PRO A 144 52.10 58.70 -7.08
N ARG A 145 50.86 58.34 -7.46
CA ARG A 145 49.92 59.32 -8.05
C ARG A 145 48.45 58.91 -7.91
N LYS A 146 47.62 59.92 -7.71
CA LYS A 146 46.28 59.93 -7.13
C LYS A 146 45.16 59.51 -8.10
N ASN A 147 44.10 58.96 -7.50
CA ASN A 147 42.67 59.09 -7.84
C ASN A 147 42.18 58.61 -9.22
N LEU A 148 41.73 57.34 -9.28
CA LEU A 148 40.67 56.91 -10.21
C LEU A 148 39.92 55.63 -9.76
N TRP A 149 39.67 55.43 -8.46
CA TRP A 149 39.02 54.18 -7.96
C TRP A 149 37.64 54.40 -7.32
N ILE A 150 37.21 55.64 -7.08
CA ILE A 150 35.96 55.93 -6.35
C ILE A 150 34.70 55.63 -7.20
N PHE A 151 34.76 55.76 -8.53
CA PHE A 151 33.62 55.43 -9.40
C PHE A 151 33.48 53.94 -9.70
N ALA A 152 34.60 53.19 -9.71
CA ALA A 152 34.56 51.74 -9.86
C ALA A 152 33.90 51.07 -8.65
N ALA A 153 34.23 51.53 -7.43
CA ALA A 153 33.66 50.98 -6.20
C ALA A 153 32.14 51.17 -6.08
N PHE A 154 31.59 52.31 -6.53
CA PHE A 154 30.15 52.54 -6.55
C PHE A 154 29.44 51.72 -7.64
N GLY A 155 30.05 51.59 -8.82
CA GLY A 155 29.53 50.74 -9.90
C GLY A 155 29.50 49.26 -9.49
N THR A 156 30.55 48.78 -8.83
CA THR A 156 30.62 47.39 -8.34
C THR A 156 29.67 47.17 -7.17
N ALA A 157 29.54 48.12 -6.22
CA ALA A 157 28.57 48.00 -5.13
C ALA A 157 27.12 48.02 -5.63
N LEU A 158 26.82 48.84 -6.65
CA LEU A 158 25.50 48.89 -7.28
C LEU A 158 25.22 47.62 -8.08
N LEU A 159 26.20 47.08 -8.80
CA LEU A 159 26.09 45.78 -9.48
C LEU A 159 25.91 44.64 -8.48
N ILE A 160 26.64 44.62 -7.37
CA ILE A 160 26.45 43.61 -6.31
C ILE A 160 25.08 43.77 -5.68
N ALA A 161 24.60 44.99 -5.44
CA ALA A 161 23.27 45.23 -4.89
C ALA A 161 22.15 44.82 -5.86
N ILE A 162 22.30 45.08 -7.16
CA ILE A 162 21.35 44.65 -8.20
C ILE A 162 21.40 43.14 -8.36
N VAL A 163 22.58 42.54 -8.45
CA VAL A 163 22.74 41.09 -8.51
C VAL A 163 22.14 40.47 -7.27
N TRP A 164 22.38 41.00 -6.07
CA TRP A 164 21.77 40.52 -4.83
C TRP A 164 20.26 40.74 -4.76
N LEU A 165 19.72 41.83 -5.31
CA LEU A 165 18.27 42.03 -5.40
C LEU A 165 17.59 41.08 -6.39
N VAL A 166 18.25 40.78 -7.51
CA VAL A 166 17.73 39.90 -8.58
C VAL A 166 17.99 38.42 -8.30
N SER A 167 19.05 38.11 -7.54
CA SER A 167 19.42 36.74 -7.11
C SER A 167 18.89 36.37 -5.73
N ARG A 168 18.24 37.30 -5.01
CA ARG A 168 17.37 36.96 -3.89
C ARG A 168 16.32 36.00 -4.43
N PRO A 169 16.31 34.72 -4.01
CA PRO A 169 15.20 33.85 -4.35
C PRO A 169 13.94 34.54 -3.84
N ALA A 170 12.94 34.71 -4.71
CA ALA A 170 11.64 35.16 -4.27
C ALA A 170 11.28 34.36 -3.01
N PRO A 171 10.81 34.99 -1.91
CA PRO A 171 10.35 34.23 -0.76
C PRO A 171 9.41 33.16 -1.30
N ALA A 172 9.74 31.89 -1.04
CA ALA A 172 8.94 30.79 -1.52
C ALA A 172 7.49 31.13 -1.15
N PRO A 173 6.53 31.08 -2.10
CA PRO A 173 5.15 31.35 -1.76
C PRO A 173 4.82 30.47 -0.55
N PRO A 174 4.18 31.02 0.49
CA PRO A 174 3.84 30.23 1.67
C PRO A 174 3.18 28.96 1.17
N THR A 175 3.79 27.80 1.45
CA THR A 175 3.16 26.52 1.17
C THR A 175 1.84 26.56 1.91
N ARG A 176 0.74 26.76 1.17
CA ARG A 176 -0.60 26.66 1.76
C ARG A 176 -0.68 25.26 2.34
N GLU A 177 -0.65 25.17 3.66
CA GLU A 177 -0.88 23.90 4.33
C GLU A 177 -2.29 23.46 4.00
N ILE A 178 -2.40 22.22 3.55
CA ILE A 178 -3.68 21.62 3.24
C ILE A 178 -4.40 21.37 4.55
N ASN A 179 -5.59 21.94 4.70
CA ASN A 179 -6.46 21.65 5.84
C ASN A 179 -7.10 20.28 5.61
N GLN A 180 -7.05 19.44 6.64
CA GLN A 180 -7.58 18.07 6.57
C GLN A 180 -8.48 17.83 7.77
N GLU A 181 -9.72 17.45 7.50
CA GLU A 181 -10.72 17.14 8.52
C GLU A 181 -11.25 15.72 8.29
N GLN A 182 -11.28 14.90 9.33
CA GLN A 182 -11.91 13.59 9.26
C GLN A 182 -13.43 13.76 9.46
N LEU A 183 -14.21 13.33 8.47
CA LEU A 183 -15.67 13.47 8.51
C LEU A 183 -16.36 12.25 9.15
N THR A 184 -15.77 11.06 9.07
CA THR A 184 -16.38 9.83 9.62
C THR A 184 -15.44 9.11 10.57
N PHE A 185 -15.99 8.37 11.53
CA PHE A 185 -15.23 7.59 12.52
C PHE A 185 -15.75 6.15 12.60
N ASN A 186 -16.04 5.58 11.43
CA ASN A 186 -16.58 4.24 11.31
C ASN A 186 -15.56 3.19 11.79
N PRO A 187 -16.03 2.17 12.53
CA PRO A 187 -15.19 1.03 12.87
C PRO A 187 -14.98 0.14 11.63
N PRO A 188 -13.93 -0.70 11.60
CA PRO A 188 -13.61 -1.53 10.43
C PRO A 188 -14.73 -2.46 9.95
N GLU A 189 -15.56 -2.97 10.86
CA GLU A 189 -16.68 -3.85 10.54
C GLU A 189 -17.80 -3.12 9.77
N ARG A 190 -17.82 -1.78 9.86
CA ARG A 190 -18.75 -0.88 9.15
C ARG A 190 -18.00 0.20 8.38
N TRP A 191 -16.91 -0.18 7.74
CA TRP A 191 -16.07 0.70 6.93
C TRP A 191 -16.88 1.49 5.89
N VAL A 192 -16.47 2.73 5.62
CA VAL A 192 -17.09 3.58 4.59
C VAL A 192 -16.77 3.03 3.21
N GLN A 193 -17.79 2.75 2.41
CA GLN A 193 -17.70 2.14 1.08
C GLN A 193 -17.56 3.18 -0.04
N SER A 194 -18.22 4.32 0.09
CA SER A 194 -18.14 5.45 -0.85
C SER A 194 -18.51 6.76 -0.16
N ALA A 195 -18.06 7.88 -0.70
CA ALA A 195 -18.31 9.20 -0.13
C ALA A 195 -18.34 10.29 -1.20
N ALA A 196 -19.18 11.31 -1.03
CA ALA A 196 -19.25 12.44 -1.94
C ALA A 196 -19.74 13.72 -1.24
N ILE A 197 -19.35 14.88 -1.76
CA ILE A 197 -19.83 16.18 -1.30
C ILE A 197 -20.74 16.81 -2.36
N SER A 198 -21.82 17.45 -1.93
CA SER A 198 -22.75 18.12 -2.85
C SER A 198 -22.04 19.28 -3.58
N PRO A 199 -22.47 19.66 -4.80
CA PRO A 199 -21.83 20.71 -5.57
C PRO A 199 -21.79 22.08 -4.84
N ASP A 200 -22.85 22.39 -4.09
CA ASP A 200 -22.93 23.58 -3.23
C ASP A 200 -22.18 23.43 -1.88
N GLY A 201 -21.70 22.23 -1.58
CA GLY A 201 -21.05 21.83 -0.35
C GLY A 201 -21.86 22.05 0.92
N ARG A 202 -23.19 22.00 0.83
CA ARG A 202 -24.07 21.94 2.01
C ARG A 202 -24.13 20.54 2.61
N TYR A 203 -24.16 19.52 1.76
CA TYR A 203 -24.33 18.13 2.18
C TYR A 203 -23.07 17.32 1.92
N PHE A 204 -22.77 16.44 2.86
CA PHE A 204 -21.81 15.36 2.72
C PHE A 204 -22.58 14.05 2.81
N ALA A 205 -22.34 13.12 1.88
CA ALA A 205 -22.94 11.81 1.91
C ALA A 205 -21.85 10.73 1.91
N TYR A 206 -22.10 9.65 2.65
CA TYR A 206 -21.25 8.46 2.63
C TYR A 206 -22.11 7.21 2.76
N SER A 207 -21.60 6.08 2.29
CA SER A 207 -22.29 4.79 2.43
C SER A 207 -21.51 3.80 3.26
N ASP A 208 -22.23 2.97 4.01
CA ASP A 208 -21.72 1.83 4.76
C ASP A 208 -22.69 0.64 4.68
N ALA A 209 -22.43 -0.40 5.46
CA ALA A 209 -23.28 -1.59 5.53
C ALA A 209 -24.69 -1.35 6.14
N ALA A 210 -25.06 -0.14 6.56
CA ALA A 210 -26.44 0.18 6.94
C ALA A 210 -27.19 0.90 5.81
N GLY A 211 -26.51 1.74 5.04
CA GLY A 211 -27.11 2.47 3.93
C GLY A 211 -26.32 3.72 3.57
N ILE A 212 -26.99 4.70 2.96
CA ILE A 212 -26.41 6.01 2.65
C ILE A 212 -26.75 6.97 3.78
N HIS A 213 -25.73 7.54 4.41
CA HIS A 213 -25.83 8.59 5.41
C HIS A 213 -25.65 9.94 4.72
N VAL A 214 -26.58 10.86 4.93
CA VAL A 214 -26.52 12.24 4.43
C VAL A 214 -26.41 13.18 5.62
N ARG A 215 -25.33 13.95 5.66
CA ARG A 215 -25.03 14.91 6.72
C ARG A 215 -25.09 16.33 6.20
N LEU A 216 -25.81 17.20 6.90
CA LEU A 216 -25.76 18.65 6.69
C LEU A 216 -24.52 19.20 7.40
N LEU A 217 -23.55 19.72 6.64
CA LEU A 217 -22.24 20.13 7.19
C LEU A 217 -22.34 21.30 8.17
N ALA A 218 -23.33 22.18 8.03
CA ALA A 218 -23.49 23.35 8.89
C ALA A 218 -23.97 23.01 10.32
N THR A 219 -24.76 21.95 10.47
CA THR A 219 -25.38 21.56 11.75
C THR A 219 -24.88 20.21 12.27
N HIS A 220 -24.17 19.45 11.44
CA HIS A 220 -23.82 18.04 11.64
C HIS A 220 -25.04 17.11 11.83
N GLU A 221 -26.24 17.56 11.47
CA GLU A 221 -27.43 16.70 11.44
C GLU A 221 -27.23 15.63 10.37
N GLU A 222 -27.44 14.37 10.76
CA GLU A 222 -27.23 13.21 9.90
C GLU A 222 -28.52 12.41 9.77
N ARG A 223 -28.79 11.95 8.55
CA ARG A 223 -29.94 11.12 8.20
C ARG A 223 -29.47 9.88 7.47
N LEU A 224 -29.92 8.72 7.94
CA LEU A 224 -29.78 7.45 7.22
C LEU A 224 -30.90 7.32 6.20
N ILE A 225 -30.52 7.15 4.95
CA ILE A 225 -31.38 6.67 3.88
C ILE A 225 -31.18 5.14 3.84
N PRO A 226 -32.22 4.33 4.11
CA PRO A 226 -32.11 2.87 4.10
C PRO A 226 -32.03 2.35 2.67
N ARG A 227 -31.47 1.14 2.52
CA ARG A 227 -31.41 0.45 1.22
C ARG A 227 -32.80 0.31 0.59
N PRO A 228 -32.90 0.30 -0.74
CA PRO A 228 -34.17 0.00 -1.40
C PRO A 228 -34.71 -1.38 -1.01
N PRO A 229 -36.05 -1.56 -0.92
CA PRO A 229 -36.64 -2.87 -0.64
C PRO A 229 -36.23 -3.92 -1.68
N GLY A 230 -35.92 -5.13 -1.23
CA GLY A 230 -35.53 -6.24 -2.11
C GLY A 230 -34.03 -6.26 -2.47
N VAL A 231 -33.30 -5.20 -2.16
CA VAL A 231 -31.84 -5.18 -2.25
C VAL A 231 -31.26 -5.99 -1.09
N SER A 232 -30.32 -6.87 -1.40
CA SER A 232 -29.63 -7.70 -0.42
C SER A 232 -28.93 -6.84 0.63
N GLU A 233 -28.92 -7.28 1.90
CA GLU A 233 -28.09 -6.68 2.96
C GLU A 233 -26.59 -6.70 2.62
N TRP A 234 -26.20 -7.60 1.72
CA TRP A 234 -24.83 -7.80 1.25
C TRP A 234 -24.48 -7.00 0.00
N ALA A 235 -25.48 -6.36 -0.63
CA ALA A 235 -25.22 -5.52 -1.78
C ALA A 235 -24.45 -4.27 -1.37
N PHE A 236 -23.49 -3.87 -2.19
CA PHE A 236 -22.85 -2.58 -2.05
C PHE A 236 -23.81 -1.53 -2.56
N TRP A 237 -23.99 -0.48 -1.75
CA TRP A 237 -24.78 0.65 -2.14
C TRP A 237 -23.86 1.86 -2.14
N THR A 238 -23.39 2.24 -3.32
CA THR A 238 -22.34 3.24 -3.48
C THR A 238 -22.88 4.50 -4.12
N ILE A 239 -22.36 5.64 -3.69
CA ILE A 239 -22.69 6.95 -4.24
C ILE A 239 -21.86 7.12 -5.52
N ALA A 240 -22.53 7.33 -6.65
CA ALA A 240 -21.86 7.56 -7.93
C ALA A 240 -21.54 9.05 -8.10
N SER A 241 -22.56 9.90 -8.03
CA SER A 241 -22.41 11.34 -8.29
C SER A 241 -23.63 12.12 -7.80
N TRP A 242 -23.41 13.36 -7.39
CA TRP A 242 -24.50 14.28 -7.09
C TRP A 242 -25.12 14.84 -8.37
N LEU A 243 -26.43 15.09 -8.35
CA LEU A 243 -27.05 15.92 -9.38
C LEU A 243 -26.59 17.39 -9.18
N PRO A 244 -26.53 18.20 -10.27
CA PRO A 244 -26.04 19.57 -10.20
C PRO A 244 -26.78 20.49 -9.22
N ASP A 245 -28.03 20.17 -8.90
CA ASP A 245 -28.86 20.94 -7.96
C ASP A 245 -28.52 20.69 -6.47
N GLY A 246 -27.73 19.66 -6.18
CA GLY A 246 -27.36 19.26 -4.82
C GLY A 246 -28.50 18.68 -3.97
N THR A 247 -29.66 18.36 -4.57
CA THR A 247 -30.82 17.81 -3.85
C THR A 247 -30.98 16.30 -4.00
N GLN A 248 -30.39 15.74 -5.06
CA GLN A 248 -30.40 14.31 -5.32
C GLN A 248 -29.00 13.82 -5.69
N MET A 249 -28.80 12.51 -5.57
CA MET A 249 -27.61 11.82 -6.01
C MET A 249 -27.97 10.52 -6.73
N LEU A 250 -27.09 10.12 -7.65
CA LEU A 250 -27.08 8.77 -8.20
C LEU A 250 -26.36 7.83 -7.25
N ALA A 251 -26.93 6.65 -7.07
CA ALA A 251 -26.33 5.56 -6.32
C ALA A 251 -26.39 4.26 -7.14
N ASN A 252 -25.37 3.42 -7.01
CA ASN A 252 -25.34 2.09 -7.61
C ASN A 252 -25.60 1.05 -6.53
N VAL A 253 -26.50 0.11 -6.81
CA VAL A 253 -26.64 -1.15 -6.09
C VAL A 253 -25.83 -2.19 -6.85
N ILE A 254 -25.02 -2.95 -6.13
CA ILE A 254 -24.13 -3.98 -6.68
C ILE A 254 -24.33 -5.25 -5.87
N GLU A 255 -25.06 -6.20 -6.47
CA GLU A 255 -25.41 -7.46 -5.85
C GLU A 255 -24.29 -8.48 -5.95
N ALA A 256 -24.34 -9.49 -5.07
CA ALA A 256 -23.27 -10.48 -5.01
C ALA A 256 -23.15 -11.38 -6.24
N GLY A 257 -24.22 -11.49 -7.02
CA GLY A 257 -24.22 -12.16 -8.32
C GLY A 257 -23.78 -11.27 -9.49
N GLY A 258 -23.22 -10.08 -9.23
CA GLY A 258 -22.77 -9.14 -10.25
C GLY A 258 -23.89 -8.36 -10.96
N GLN A 259 -25.15 -8.52 -10.52
CA GLN A 259 -26.28 -7.71 -10.97
C GLN A 259 -26.15 -6.30 -10.38
N ASN A 260 -26.27 -5.29 -11.23
CA ASN A 260 -26.13 -3.90 -10.82
C ASN A 260 -27.34 -3.11 -11.29
N SER A 261 -27.78 -2.17 -10.46
CA SER A 261 -28.80 -1.19 -10.84
C SER A 261 -28.41 0.20 -10.37
N THR A 262 -28.81 1.21 -11.13
CA THR A 262 -28.63 2.62 -10.80
C THR A 262 -29.93 3.17 -10.22
N TRP A 263 -29.81 3.96 -9.15
CA TRP A 263 -30.91 4.54 -8.39
C TRP A 263 -30.71 6.04 -8.22
N THR A 264 -31.81 6.78 -8.12
CA THR A 264 -31.83 8.16 -7.64
C THR A 264 -32.21 8.21 -6.16
N VAL A 265 -31.49 9.03 -5.40
CA VAL A 265 -31.61 9.15 -3.95
C VAL A 265 -31.77 10.62 -3.56
N SER A 266 -32.81 10.95 -2.80
CA SER A 266 -33.10 12.32 -2.35
C SER A 266 -32.50 12.59 -0.98
N VAL A 267 -31.90 13.77 -0.79
CA VAL A 267 -31.41 14.22 0.54
C VAL A 267 -32.53 14.36 1.57
N LEU A 268 -33.78 14.47 1.12
CA LEU A 268 -34.96 14.54 1.98
C LEU A 268 -35.33 13.17 2.57
N GLY A 269 -34.61 12.09 2.23
CA GLY A 269 -34.85 10.76 2.79
C GLY A 269 -36.13 10.09 2.29
N GLU A 270 -36.63 10.51 1.13
CA GLU A 270 -37.64 9.77 0.39
C GLU A 270 -37.09 8.41 -0.06
N SER A 271 -37.96 7.44 -0.34
CA SER A 271 -37.54 6.14 -0.85
C SER A 271 -36.74 6.30 -2.15
N ALA A 272 -35.57 5.66 -2.21
CA ALA A 272 -34.76 5.62 -3.41
C ALA A 272 -35.58 5.06 -4.59
N ARG A 273 -35.43 5.67 -5.76
CA ARG A 273 -36.14 5.26 -6.98
C ARG A 273 -35.16 4.61 -7.93
N GLU A 274 -35.51 3.44 -8.45
CA GLU A 274 -34.70 2.79 -9.47
C GLU A 274 -34.75 3.62 -10.75
N LEU A 275 -33.57 3.96 -11.26
CA LEU A 275 -33.39 4.66 -12.51
C LEU A 275 -33.25 3.66 -13.66
N ARG A 276 -32.41 2.63 -13.47
CA ARG A 276 -32.11 1.64 -14.51
C ARG A 276 -31.49 0.35 -13.97
N ASP A 277 -32.06 -0.79 -14.35
CA ASP A 277 -31.47 -2.11 -14.14
C ASP A 277 -30.32 -2.41 -15.13
N GLY A 278 -29.35 -3.21 -14.71
CA GLY A 278 -28.17 -3.60 -15.49
C GLY A 278 -27.19 -2.46 -15.79
N ALA A 279 -27.25 -1.37 -15.04
CA ALA A 279 -26.47 -0.15 -15.25
C ALA A 279 -25.61 0.21 -14.04
N PHE A 280 -24.36 0.59 -14.31
CA PHE A 280 -23.44 1.18 -13.33
C PHE A 280 -23.17 2.64 -13.72
N ALA A 281 -23.78 3.59 -13.01
CA ALA A 281 -23.56 5.00 -13.24
C ALA A 281 -22.21 5.47 -12.69
N PHE A 282 -21.56 6.37 -13.43
CA PHE A 282 -20.35 7.04 -13.00
C PHE A 282 -20.63 8.49 -12.60
N ALA A 283 -21.20 9.29 -13.50
CA ALA A 283 -21.39 10.72 -13.27
C ALA A 283 -22.54 11.33 -14.08
N VAL A 284 -23.21 12.32 -13.49
CA VAL A 284 -24.18 13.17 -14.18
C VAL A 284 -23.46 14.33 -14.86
N SER A 285 -23.92 14.75 -16.04
CA SER A 285 -23.38 15.90 -16.75
C SER A 285 -23.59 17.20 -15.95
N PRO A 286 -22.73 18.22 -16.11
CA PRO A 286 -22.87 19.48 -15.38
C PRO A 286 -24.22 20.20 -15.60
N ASP A 287 -24.88 19.96 -16.74
CA ASP A 287 -26.19 20.50 -17.06
C ASP A 287 -27.36 19.60 -16.61
N GLY A 288 -27.08 18.45 -16.00
CA GLY A 288 -28.07 17.54 -15.42
C GLY A 288 -28.83 16.70 -16.44
N LYS A 289 -28.48 16.75 -17.73
CA LYS A 289 -29.25 16.10 -18.80
C LYS A 289 -28.83 14.67 -19.09
N TYR A 290 -27.57 14.32 -18.86
CA TYR A 290 -27.02 13.03 -19.24
C TYR A 290 -26.36 12.33 -18.05
N VAL A 291 -26.49 11.01 -18.03
CA VAL A 291 -25.75 10.15 -17.10
C VAL A 291 -24.75 9.34 -17.93
N ALA A 292 -23.47 9.45 -17.56
CA ALA A 292 -22.44 8.53 -18.03
C ALA A 292 -22.50 7.25 -17.20
N PHE A 293 -22.67 6.11 -17.85
CA PHE A 293 -22.80 4.81 -17.21
C PHE A 293 -22.12 3.72 -18.04
N ALA A 294 -22.04 2.50 -17.51
CA ALA A 294 -21.72 1.33 -18.30
C ALA A 294 -22.81 0.24 -18.11
N PRO A 295 -23.21 -0.45 -19.19
CA PRO A 295 -23.99 -1.66 -19.06
C PRO A 295 -23.10 -2.76 -18.48
N ARG A 296 -23.68 -3.62 -17.65
CA ARG A 296 -22.94 -4.69 -17.00
C ARG A 296 -23.71 -5.99 -17.00
N LYS A 297 -23.03 -7.07 -17.29
CA LYS A 297 -23.58 -8.44 -17.25
C LYS A 297 -23.23 -9.09 -15.91
N PRO A 298 -24.06 -10.02 -15.40
CA PRO A 298 -23.77 -10.77 -14.19
C PRO A 298 -22.42 -11.51 -14.19
N GLN A 299 -21.87 -11.78 -15.38
CA GLN A 299 -20.59 -12.48 -15.59
C GLN A 299 -19.37 -11.55 -15.51
N ASP A 300 -19.57 -10.23 -15.52
CA ASP A 300 -18.48 -9.27 -15.46
C ASP A 300 -17.88 -9.27 -14.03
N PRO A 301 -16.55 -9.16 -13.84
CA PRO A 301 -15.92 -9.15 -12.52
C PRO A 301 -16.20 -7.85 -11.76
N LEU A 302 -16.42 -7.89 -10.44
CA LEU A 302 -16.88 -6.74 -9.64
C LEU A 302 -15.93 -5.54 -9.79
N PRO A 303 -16.43 -4.32 -10.10
CA PRO A 303 -15.59 -3.23 -10.56
C PRO A 303 -14.94 -2.42 -9.43
N TRP A 304 -15.20 -2.76 -8.16
CA TRP A 304 -14.94 -1.87 -7.03
C TRP A 304 -14.11 -2.46 -5.90
N ALA A 305 -13.56 -3.68 -5.97
CA ALA A 305 -12.45 -3.89 -5.04
C ALA A 305 -11.40 -2.87 -5.44
N GLU A 306 -11.23 -1.87 -4.61
CA GLU A 306 -10.14 -0.92 -4.76
C GLU A 306 -8.85 -1.77 -4.89
N HIS A 307 -8.77 -2.91 -4.19
CA HIS A 307 -7.76 -3.96 -4.39
C HIS A 307 -7.73 -4.68 -5.76
N ALA A 308 -8.83 -4.83 -6.51
CA ALA A 308 -8.85 -5.45 -7.84
C ALA A 308 -8.01 -4.68 -8.86
N ARG A 309 -7.75 -3.39 -8.65
CA ARG A 309 -6.82 -2.64 -9.52
C ARG A 309 -5.36 -3.08 -9.35
N ASP A 310 -5.03 -3.72 -8.24
CA ASP A 310 -3.69 -4.26 -8.00
C ASP A 310 -3.60 -5.76 -8.37
N SER A 311 -4.68 -6.52 -8.18
CA SER A 311 -4.69 -8.00 -8.35
C SER A 311 -5.40 -8.51 -9.61
N SER A 312 -6.36 -7.77 -10.17
CA SER A 312 -7.18 -8.17 -11.33
C SER A 312 -7.62 -6.97 -12.19
N PRO A 313 -6.70 -6.20 -12.81
CA PRO A 313 -7.03 -4.98 -13.53
C PRO A 313 -7.97 -5.17 -14.74
N GLU A 314 -8.07 -6.40 -15.24
CA GLU A 314 -9.01 -6.85 -16.27
C GLU A 314 -10.49 -6.88 -15.85
N ALA A 315 -10.79 -6.66 -14.57
CA ALA A 315 -12.15 -6.51 -14.05
C ALA A 315 -12.86 -5.22 -14.50
N GLY A 316 -12.12 -4.31 -15.14
CA GLY A 316 -12.62 -3.02 -15.56
C GLY A 316 -13.60 -3.11 -16.72
N MET A 317 -14.32 -2.02 -16.94
CA MET A 317 -15.33 -1.94 -18.00
C MET A 317 -14.64 -1.68 -19.34
N ARG A 318 -15.35 -1.85 -20.46
CA ARG A 318 -14.81 -1.52 -21.80
C ARG A 318 -15.56 -0.41 -22.50
N GLU A 319 -16.78 -0.16 -22.05
CA GLU A 319 -17.71 0.74 -22.73
C GLU A 319 -18.15 1.85 -21.79
N ILE A 320 -18.33 3.04 -22.34
CA ILE A 320 -19.04 4.14 -21.69
C ILE A 320 -20.27 4.44 -22.53
N TRP A 321 -21.41 4.50 -21.87
CA TRP A 321 -22.70 4.82 -22.44
C TRP A 321 -23.24 6.10 -21.81
N LEU A 322 -24.10 6.78 -22.55
CA LEU A 322 -24.85 7.94 -22.12
C LEU A 322 -26.32 7.59 -22.15
N MET A 323 -27.04 7.92 -21.09
CA MET A 323 -28.51 7.93 -21.07
C MET A 323 -28.98 9.32 -20.66
N ASP A 324 -30.23 9.64 -20.95
CA ASP A 324 -30.87 10.83 -20.42
C ASP A 324 -31.03 10.68 -18.88
N SER A 325 -31.22 11.78 -18.16
CA SER A 325 -31.25 11.77 -16.70
C SER A 325 -32.47 11.09 -16.07
N ASP A 326 -33.45 10.73 -16.88
CA ASP A 326 -34.58 9.85 -16.53
C ASP A 326 -34.30 8.35 -16.74
N GLY A 327 -33.12 7.99 -17.28
CA GLY A 327 -32.69 6.62 -17.52
C GLY A 327 -32.93 6.10 -18.94
N ASP A 328 -33.50 6.91 -19.81
CA ASP A 328 -33.90 6.54 -21.17
C ASP A 328 -32.84 6.88 -22.23
N ASN A 329 -33.12 6.47 -23.48
CA ASN A 329 -32.30 6.75 -24.66
C ASN A 329 -30.80 6.41 -24.53
N PRO A 330 -30.44 5.18 -24.09
CA PRO A 330 -29.04 4.80 -23.92
C PRO A 330 -28.32 4.75 -25.27
N ARG A 331 -27.17 5.42 -25.37
CA ARG A 331 -26.28 5.41 -26.53
C ARG A 331 -24.82 5.21 -26.13
N LYS A 332 -24.07 4.43 -26.91
CA LYS A 332 -22.64 4.20 -26.65
C LYS A 332 -21.83 5.46 -27.01
N ALA A 333 -20.89 5.83 -26.15
CA ALA A 333 -19.97 6.96 -26.34
C ALA A 333 -18.51 6.52 -26.48
N VAL A 334 -18.09 5.47 -25.77
CA VAL A 334 -16.73 4.90 -25.83
C VAL A 334 -16.81 3.38 -25.91
N ASP A 335 -15.94 2.78 -26.72
CA ASP A 335 -15.76 1.33 -26.86
C ASP A 335 -14.26 1.01 -26.96
N LEU A 336 -13.69 0.46 -25.89
CA LEU A 336 -12.27 0.11 -25.85
C LEU A 336 -12.02 -1.27 -26.48
N PRO A 337 -10.91 -1.43 -27.23
CA PRO A 337 -10.44 -2.71 -27.74
C PRO A 337 -10.29 -3.79 -26.66
N HIS A 338 -10.24 -5.05 -27.09
CA HIS A 338 -9.98 -6.18 -26.19
C HIS A 338 -8.61 -6.05 -25.51
N GLY A 339 -8.54 -6.35 -24.21
CA GLY A 339 -7.31 -6.20 -23.41
C GLY A 339 -7.07 -4.79 -22.85
N GLN A 340 -8.03 -3.88 -23.07
CA GLN A 340 -8.05 -2.55 -22.48
C GLN A 340 -9.33 -2.36 -21.67
N PHE A 341 -9.21 -1.65 -20.56
CA PHE A 341 -10.25 -1.49 -19.57
C PHE A 341 -10.33 -0.04 -19.12
N LEU A 342 -11.47 0.37 -18.58
CA LEU A 342 -11.71 1.70 -18.06
C LEU A 342 -12.32 1.67 -16.66
N TYR A 343 -12.01 2.73 -15.92
CA TYR A 343 -12.54 3.01 -14.60
C TYR A 343 -12.72 4.52 -14.40
N GLY A 344 -13.56 4.91 -13.42
CA GLY A 344 -13.72 6.30 -12.96
C GLY A 344 -14.02 7.29 -14.09
N VAL A 345 -15.29 7.48 -14.46
CA VAL A 345 -15.65 8.39 -15.56
C VAL A 345 -16.17 9.71 -15.01
N HIS A 346 -15.59 10.83 -15.45
CA HIS A 346 -16.02 12.18 -15.06
C HIS A 346 -16.25 13.07 -16.28
N TRP A 347 -17.26 13.92 -16.21
CA TRP A 347 -17.50 14.95 -17.22
C TRP A 347 -16.48 16.09 -17.11
N SER A 348 -16.13 16.68 -18.26
CA SER A 348 -15.47 17.99 -18.25
C SER A 348 -16.41 19.05 -17.67
N PRO A 349 -15.89 20.12 -17.05
CA PRO A 349 -16.73 21.17 -16.44
C PRO A 349 -17.69 21.86 -17.42
N ASP A 350 -17.34 21.90 -18.70
CA ASP A 350 -18.18 22.44 -19.77
C ASP A 350 -19.17 21.43 -20.37
N GLY A 351 -19.16 20.18 -19.88
CA GLY A 351 -20.05 19.10 -20.31
C GLY A 351 -19.79 18.57 -21.72
N LYS A 352 -18.66 18.93 -22.36
CA LYS A 352 -18.38 18.57 -23.76
C LYS A 352 -17.51 17.32 -23.93
N ARG A 353 -16.90 16.83 -22.86
CA ARG A 353 -15.97 15.71 -22.88
C ARG A 353 -16.20 14.80 -21.67
N LEU A 354 -15.78 13.55 -21.81
CA LEU A 354 -15.66 12.59 -20.72
C LEU A 354 -14.17 12.34 -20.49
N ALA A 355 -13.72 12.32 -19.25
CA ALA A 355 -12.44 11.76 -18.86
C ALA A 355 -12.64 10.40 -18.19
N TYR A 356 -11.67 9.51 -18.32
CA TYR A 356 -11.67 8.20 -17.69
C TYR A 356 -10.24 7.70 -17.43
N VAL A 357 -10.09 6.84 -16.42
CA VAL A 357 -8.86 6.06 -16.24
C VAL A 357 -8.88 4.93 -17.26
N ARG A 358 -7.81 4.78 -18.05
CA ARG A 358 -7.61 3.66 -18.96
C ARG A 358 -6.52 2.74 -18.43
N VAL A 359 -6.76 1.45 -18.57
CA VAL A 359 -5.83 0.38 -18.20
C VAL A 359 -5.56 -0.47 -19.43
N GLU A 360 -4.30 -0.62 -19.78
CA GLU A 360 -3.88 -1.40 -20.95
C GLU A 360 -2.95 -2.54 -20.55
N ARG A 361 -3.34 -3.76 -20.91
CA ARG A 361 -2.52 -4.95 -20.71
C ARG A 361 -1.39 -5.00 -21.74
N GLN A 362 -0.16 -5.08 -21.25
CA GLN A 362 1.04 -5.23 -22.06
C GLN A 362 1.28 -6.71 -22.41
N THR A 363 2.06 -6.96 -23.45
CA THR A 363 2.45 -8.33 -23.88
C THR A 363 3.22 -9.11 -22.80
N SER A 364 3.96 -8.40 -21.94
CA SER A 364 4.63 -8.95 -20.75
C SER A 364 3.66 -9.44 -19.66
N GLY A 365 2.38 -9.10 -19.76
CA GLY A 365 1.38 -9.33 -18.72
C GLY A 365 1.27 -8.20 -17.69
N SER A 366 2.15 -7.19 -17.72
CA SER A 366 2.01 -5.98 -16.88
C SER A 366 0.90 -5.06 -17.40
N PHE A 367 0.46 -4.11 -16.58
CA PHE A 367 -0.56 -3.13 -16.96
C PHE A 367 -0.02 -1.71 -16.94
N LEU A 368 -0.50 -0.87 -17.86
CA LEU A 368 -0.24 0.57 -17.86
C LEU A 368 -1.52 1.34 -17.58
N TRP A 369 -1.40 2.38 -16.75
CA TRP A 369 -2.48 3.23 -16.28
C TRP A 369 -2.31 4.65 -16.84
N SER A 370 -3.37 5.18 -17.46
CA SER A 370 -3.43 6.56 -17.97
C SER A 370 -4.76 7.22 -17.60
N ILE A 371 -4.82 8.56 -17.70
CA ILE A 371 -6.08 9.29 -17.74
C ILE A 371 -6.23 9.86 -19.14
N GLU A 372 -7.34 9.52 -19.79
CA GLU A 372 -7.67 9.97 -21.13
C GLU A 372 -8.97 10.76 -21.10
N SER A 373 -9.20 11.52 -22.16
CA SER A 373 -10.42 12.27 -22.33
C SER A 373 -10.91 12.21 -23.76
N CYS A 374 -12.20 11.96 -23.95
CA CYS A 374 -12.86 11.90 -25.25
C CYS A 374 -13.94 12.97 -25.40
N ALA A 375 -14.09 13.52 -26.60
CA ALA A 375 -15.27 14.30 -26.94
C ALA A 375 -16.52 13.40 -27.04
N LEU A 376 -17.72 13.95 -26.81
CA LEU A 376 -18.96 13.17 -26.81
C LEU A 376 -19.32 12.52 -28.17
N ASN A 377 -18.71 12.99 -29.26
CA ASN A 377 -18.83 12.36 -30.57
C ASN A 377 -17.93 11.14 -30.76
N GLY A 378 -17.06 10.82 -29.78
CA GLY A 378 -16.15 9.68 -29.80
C GLY A 378 -14.98 9.81 -30.80
N ILE A 379 -14.78 10.98 -31.43
CA ILE A 379 -13.78 11.15 -32.50
C ILE A 379 -12.45 11.65 -31.93
N ALA A 380 -12.49 12.62 -31.01
CA ALA A 380 -11.29 13.22 -30.43
C ALA A 380 -10.95 12.54 -29.12
N HIS A 381 -9.78 11.90 -29.06
CA HIS A 381 -9.20 11.28 -27.87
C HIS A 381 -7.88 11.97 -27.51
N ASP A 382 -7.78 12.48 -26.30
CA ASP A 382 -6.63 13.23 -25.83
C ASP A 382 -6.10 12.66 -24.51
N MET A 383 -4.79 12.47 -24.46
CA MET A 383 -4.07 11.95 -23.30
C MET A 383 -3.92 13.06 -22.26
N VAL A 384 -4.51 12.89 -21.08
CA VAL A 384 -4.41 13.85 -19.97
C VAL A 384 -3.22 13.52 -19.08
N VAL A 385 -3.11 12.26 -18.67
CA VAL A 385 -2.00 11.72 -17.88
C VAL A 385 -1.41 10.54 -18.65
N PRO A 386 -0.10 10.59 -18.98
CA PRO A 386 0.52 9.55 -19.80
C PRO A 386 0.56 8.18 -19.11
N PRO A 387 0.60 7.08 -19.89
CA PRO A 387 0.65 5.72 -19.36
C PRO A 387 1.81 5.51 -18.37
N SER A 388 1.53 4.81 -17.27
CA SER A 388 2.48 4.55 -16.19
C SER A 388 2.22 3.18 -15.57
N ALA A 389 3.27 2.51 -15.09
CA ALA A 389 3.13 1.25 -14.34
C ALA A 389 2.57 1.45 -12.92
N LEU A 390 2.46 2.71 -12.46
CA LEU A 390 1.89 3.06 -11.17
C LEU A 390 0.39 3.23 -11.29
N VAL A 391 -0.34 2.56 -10.39
CA VAL A 391 -1.80 2.54 -10.38
C VAL A 391 -2.37 3.94 -10.19
N VAL A 392 -3.42 4.25 -10.95
CA VAL A 392 -4.27 5.44 -10.78
C VAL A 392 -5.63 4.95 -10.30
N ASP A 393 -5.93 5.17 -9.02
CA ASP A 393 -7.13 4.61 -8.39
C ASP A 393 -8.38 5.43 -8.72
N ASP A 394 -8.29 6.74 -8.60
CA ASP A 394 -9.45 7.59 -8.75
C ASP A 394 -9.06 9.04 -9.05
N PHE A 395 -9.94 9.78 -9.70
CA PHE A 395 -9.73 11.18 -10.02
C PHE A 395 -11.04 11.95 -10.06
N CYS A 396 -10.96 13.27 -9.90
CA CYS A 396 -12.09 14.16 -10.16
C CYS A 396 -11.65 15.31 -11.08
N TRP A 397 -12.55 15.74 -11.96
CA TRP A 397 -12.37 16.94 -12.78
C TRP A 397 -13.06 18.12 -12.12
N LEU A 398 -12.27 19.06 -11.62
CA LEU A 398 -12.74 20.24 -10.90
C LEU A 398 -13.33 21.28 -11.87
N SER A 399 -14.27 22.08 -11.38
CA SER A 399 -14.89 23.18 -12.14
C SER A 399 -13.90 24.27 -12.56
N ASP A 400 -12.78 24.41 -11.84
CA ASP A 400 -11.66 25.30 -12.21
C ASP A 400 -10.73 24.72 -13.29
N LYS A 401 -11.13 23.60 -13.91
CA LYS A 401 -10.45 22.90 -15.02
C LYS A 401 -9.19 22.14 -14.61
N ARG A 402 -8.90 21.98 -13.32
CA ARG A 402 -7.89 21.05 -12.84
C ARG A 402 -8.46 19.63 -12.75
N ILE A 403 -7.64 18.63 -13.02
CA ILE A 403 -7.89 17.25 -12.62
C ILE A 403 -7.02 16.96 -11.39
N VAL A 404 -7.67 16.50 -10.32
CA VAL A 404 -7.00 15.95 -9.14
C VAL A 404 -7.15 14.45 -9.19
N PHE A 405 -6.05 13.72 -9.04
CA PHE A 405 -6.06 12.27 -9.13
C PHE A 405 -5.13 11.63 -8.11
N SER A 406 -5.52 10.44 -7.68
CA SER A 406 -4.71 9.59 -6.81
C SER A 406 -3.80 8.69 -7.65
N LYS A 407 -2.55 8.56 -7.23
CA LYS A 407 -1.56 7.72 -7.91
C LYS A 407 -0.63 7.04 -6.91
N GLN A 408 -0.34 5.77 -7.15
CA GLN A 408 0.53 4.94 -6.32
C GLN A 408 1.92 5.58 -6.13
N SER A 409 2.47 5.48 -4.92
CA SER A 409 3.76 6.11 -4.58
C SER A 409 4.97 5.39 -5.18
N SER A 410 4.89 4.08 -5.33
CA SER A 410 5.89 3.21 -5.97
C SER A 410 5.21 1.92 -6.43
N PRO A 411 5.83 1.11 -7.31
CA PRO A 411 5.19 -0.11 -7.82
C PRO A 411 4.82 -1.15 -6.75
N SER A 412 5.51 -1.13 -5.60
CA SER A 412 5.24 -2.02 -4.45
C SER A 412 4.38 -1.35 -3.36
N ALA A 413 4.20 -0.04 -3.39
CA ALA A 413 3.49 0.69 -2.35
C ALA A 413 1.98 0.52 -2.48
N ARG A 414 1.29 0.10 -1.41
CA ARG A 414 -0.19 0.07 -1.38
C ARG A 414 -0.82 1.41 -0.95
N VAL A 415 -0.10 2.51 -1.18
CA VAL A 415 -0.46 3.86 -0.73
C VAL A 415 -0.28 4.89 -1.84
N ASN A 416 -1.17 5.88 -1.87
CA ASN A 416 -1.27 6.85 -2.94
C ASN A 416 -0.80 8.24 -2.51
N ASN A 417 -0.49 9.06 -3.51
CA ASN A 417 -0.43 10.50 -3.38
C ASN A 417 -1.47 11.15 -4.28
N LEU A 418 -1.89 12.36 -3.91
CA LEU A 418 -2.65 13.23 -4.79
C LEU A 418 -1.72 13.99 -5.73
N TYR A 419 -2.14 14.05 -6.98
CA TYR A 419 -1.53 14.82 -8.05
C TYR A 419 -2.57 15.74 -8.65
N VAL A 420 -2.13 16.88 -9.16
CA VAL A 420 -2.96 17.87 -9.82
C VAL A 420 -2.39 18.21 -11.19
N SER A 421 -3.26 18.41 -12.16
CA SER A 421 -2.90 18.88 -13.50
C SER A 421 -4.00 19.78 -14.05
N ALA A 422 -3.65 20.98 -14.54
CA ALA A 422 -4.57 21.81 -15.30
C ALA A 422 -4.80 21.20 -16.69
N VAL A 423 -6.05 21.20 -17.15
CA VAL A 423 -6.47 20.61 -18.42
C VAL A 423 -7.31 21.61 -19.19
N ASP A 424 -7.08 21.73 -20.48
CA ASP A 424 -7.96 22.50 -21.34
C ASP A 424 -9.27 21.72 -21.55
N SER A 425 -10.40 22.25 -21.08
CA SER A 425 -11.67 21.51 -21.09
C SER A 425 -12.23 21.27 -22.49
N GLY A 426 -11.87 22.10 -23.49
CA GLY A 426 -12.35 21.96 -24.85
C GLY A 426 -11.58 20.92 -25.66
N THR A 427 -10.27 20.84 -25.44
CA THR A 427 -9.38 19.91 -26.15
C THR A 427 -9.04 18.67 -25.34
N GLY A 428 -9.19 18.68 -24.02
CA GLY A 428 -8.76 17.58 -23.14
C GLY A 428 -7.24 17.48 -22.95
N LYS A 429 -6.46 18.44 -23.46
CA LYS A 429 -5.01 18.40 -23.36
C LYS A 429 -4.52 18.97 -22.04
N PRO A 430 -3.46 18.39 -21.43
CA PRO A 430 -2.87 18.92 -20.23
C PRO A 430 -2.19 20.27 -20.52
N ILE A 431 -2.54 21.29 -19.75
CA ILE A 431 -1.90 22.62 -19.76
C ILE A 431 -0.62 22.58 -18.93
N THR A 432 -0.66 21.87 -17.80
CA THR A 432 0.50 21.68 -16.92
C THR A 432 0.91 20.21 -16.88
N LYS A 433 2.16 19.92 -16.52
CA LYS A 433 2.54 18.55 -16.15
C LYS A 433 1.92 18.18 -14.81
N PRO A 434 1.51 16.92 -14.59
CA PRO A 434 1.02 16.50 -13.28
C PRO A 434 2.05 16.73 -12.17
N ALA A 435 1.64 17.42 -11.12
CA ALA A 435 2.47 17.73 -9.96
C ALA A 435 1.86 17.12 -8.69
N ARG A 436 2.70 16.57 -7.82
CA ARG A 436 2.25 16.06 -6.51
C ARG A 436 1.74 17.23 -5.67
N LEU A 437 0.58 17.04 -5.07
CA LEU A 437 -0.03 18.00 -4.17
C LEU A 437 0.76 18.06 -2.84
N ALA A 438 1.24 19.24 -2.47
CA ALA A 438 2.03 19.44 -1.25
C ALA A 438 1.17 19.17 0.00
N GLY A 439 1.68 18.41 0.98
CA GLY A 439 0.89 18.00 2.15
C GLY A 439 0.05 16.72 1.95
N SER A 440 0.03 16.14 0.75
CA SER A 440 -0.53 14.80 0.50
C SER A 440 0.24 13.74 1.31
N ILE A 441 -0.47 13.01 2.18
CA ILE A 441 0.08 11.97 3.06
C ILE A 441 0.11 10.63 2.32
N ALA A 442 1.32 10.14 2.03
CA ALA A 442 1.56 8.83 1.39
C ALA A 442 1.44 7.66 2.38
N ALA A 443 0.33 7.58 3.13
CA ALA A 443 0.12 6.54 4.14
C ALA A 443 -1.17 5.74 3.94
N PHE A 444 -2.00 6.15 2.97
CA PHE A 444 -3.31 5.55 2.73
C PHE A 444 -3.51 5.35 1.24
N ARG A 445 -4.34 4.36 0.89
CA ARG A 445 -4.98 4.36 -0.42
C ARG A 445 -6.07 5.44 -0.42
N LEU A 446 -6.24 6.10 -1.56
CA LEU A 446 -7.18 7.22 -1.71
C LEU A 446 -8.18 6.88 -2.82
N ALA A 447 -9.47 7.08 -2.54
CA ALA A 447 -10.57 6.78 -3.46
C ALA A 447 -11.79 7.69 -3.17
N SER A 448 -12.85 7.58 -3.98
CA SER A 448 -14.08 8.38 -3.89
C SER A 448 -13.83 9.88 -3.90
N LEU A 449 -13.02 10.36 -4.87
CA LEU A 449 -12.71 11.78 -5.00
C LEU A 449 -13.94 12.56 -5.50
N SER A 450 -14.41 13.51 -4.70
CA SER A 450 -15.58 14.34 -4.99
C SER A 450 -15.32 15.77 -4.52
N ALA A 451 -15.64 16.77 -5.35
CA ALA A 451 -15.33 18.17 -5.04
C ALA A 451 -16.55 19.08 -5.17
N THR A 452 -16.53 20.18 -4.43
CA THR A 452 -17.51 21.26 -4.58
C THR A 452 -17.35 22.00 -5.90
N ALA A 453 -18.43 22.59 -6.40
CA ALA A 453 -18.43 23.35 -7.67
C ALA A 453 -17.53 24.59 -7.62
N ASP A 454 -17.26 25.15 -6.44
CA ASP A 454 -16.29 26.23 -6.26
C ASP A 454 -14.83 25.74 -6.20
N SER A 455 -14.62 24.42 -6.28
CA SER A 455 -13.31 23.76 -6.27
C SER A 455 -12.47 24.03 -5.00
N LYS A 456 -13.12 24.38 -3.88
CA LYS A 456 -12.44 24.68 -2.60
C LYS A 456 -12.41 23.52 -1.62
N ARG A 457 -13.38 22.61 -1.69
CA ARG A 457 -13.49 21.43 -0.83
C ARG A 457 -13.42 20.16 -1.66
N LEU A 458 -12.55 19.25 -1.26
CA LEU A 458 -12.40 17.91 -1.82
C LEU A 458 -12.69 16.89 -0.72
N VAL A 459 -13.66 16.02 -0.94
CA VAL A 459 -13.88 14.82 -0.14
C VAL A 459 -13.19 13.64 -0.81
N LEU A 460 -12.60 12.79 0.03
CA LEU A 460 -12.05 11.49 -0.36
C LEU A 460 -12.18 10.50 0.77
N ILE A 461 -12.01 9.22 0.45
CA ILE A 461 -11.85 8.15 1.42
C ILE A 461 -10.37 7.85 1.60
N ARG A 462 -9.96 7.66 2.86
CA ARG A 462 -8.68 7.03 3.21
C ARG A 462 -8.95 5.59 3.59
N LEU A 463 -8.44 4.69 2.75
CA LEU A 463 -8.51 3.26 2.98
C LEU A 463 -7.15 2.74 3.45
N ASN A 464 -7.17 1.95 4.51
CA ASN A 464 -6.06 1.12 4.95
C ASN A 464 -6.57 -0.29 5.23
N GLY A 465 -6.22 -1.23 4.35
CA GLY A 465 -6.56 -2.64 4.52
C GLY A 465 -5.32 -3.43 4.91
N ARG A 466 -5.36 -4.14 6.02
CA ARG A 466 -4.26 -4.97 6.52
C ARG A 466 -4.66 -6.41 6.64
N ALA A 467 -3.78 -7.32 6.20
CA ALA A 467 -3.91 -8.72 6.51
C ALA A 467 -3.60 -8.95 7.99
N ARG A 468 -4.41 -9.76 8.66
CA ARG A 468 -4.30 -10.10 10.08
C ARG A 468 -4.28 -11.60 10.23
N VAL A 469 -3.61 -12.08 11.28
CA VAL A 469 -3.76 -13.46 11.73
C VAL A 469 -4.78 -13.50 12.86
N TYR A 470 -5.77 -14.38 12.73
CA TYR A 470 -6.69 -14.78 13.78
C TYR A 470 -6.38 -16.20 14.22
N LEU A 471 -6.68 -16.51 15.48
CA LEU A 471 -6.51 -17.83 16.05
C LEU A 471 -7.85 -18.37 16.56
N ALA A 472 -8.16 -19.62 16.22
CA ALA A 472 -9.34 -20.33 16.69
C ALA A 472 -8.99 -21.73 17.19
N GLU A 473 -9.76 -22.25 18.15
CA GLU A 473 -9.69 -23.64 18.55
C GLU A 473 -10.66 -24.48 17.73
N VAL A 474 -10.27 -25.73 17.47
CA VAL A 474 -10.94 -26.62 16.53
C VAL A 474 -11.31 -27.92 17.22
N ALA A 475 -12.55 -28.36 17.04
CA ALA A 475 -13.05 -29.65 17.50
C ALA A 475 -12.62 -30.77 16.53
N GLY A 476 -12.70 -32.03 16.97
CA GLY A 476 -12.26 -33.18 16.17
C GLY A 476 -12.99 -33.38 14.83
N ASP A 477 -14.16 -32.76 14.66
CA ASP A 477 -14.94 -32.75 13.41
C ASP A 477 -14.62 -31.54 12.50
N GLY A 478 -13.61 -30.74 12.84
CA GLY A 478 -13.21 -29.53 12.11
C GLY A 478 -14.05 -28.29 12.41
N ALA A 479 -14.96 -28.33 13.40
CA ALA A 479 -15.74 -27.16 13.79
C ALA A 479 -14.91 -26.20 14.63
N LEU A 480 -15.19 -24.90 14.57
CA LEU A 480 -14.61 -23.94 15.51
C LEU A 480 -15.32 -24.07 16.87
N ILE A 481 -14.54 -24.19 17.95
CA ILE A 481 -15.06 -24.26 19.32
C ILE A 481 -15.49 -22.86 19.80
N ASN A 482 -14.75 -21.84 19.36
CA ASN A 482 -14.96 -20.45 19.71
C ASN A 482 -14.77 -19.53 18.48
N PRO A 483 -15.34 -18.31 18.50
CA PRO A 483 -15.04 -17.31 17.48
C PRO A 483 -13.52 -17.05 17.41
N PRO A 484 -12.94 -16.89 16.20
CA PRO A 484 -11.54 -16.56 16.04
C PRO A 484 -11.18 -15.25 16.77
N ARG A 485 -10.08 -15.24 17.51
CA ARG A 485 -9.55 -14.05 18.19
C ARG A 485 -8.38 -13.46 17.41
N LEU A 486 -8.21 -12.14 17.42
CA LEU A 486 -7.06 -11.49 16.82
C LEU A 486 -5.76 -11.99 17.48
N PHE A 487 -4.79 -12.39 16.66
CA PHE A 487 -3.51 -12.97 17.10
C PHE A 487 -2.34 -12.01 16.89
N THR A 488 -2.24 -11.39 15.71
CA THR A 488 -1.24 -10.34 15.45
C THR A 488 -1.81 -8.96 15.75
N LYS A 489 -1.15 -8.21 16.65
CA LYS A 489 -1.63 -6.92 17.15
C LYS A 489 -0.82 -5.71 16.66
N ASP A 490 0.31 -5.95 16.03
CA ASP A 490 1.19 -4.89 15.53
C ASP A 490 0.59 -4.15 14.34
N ASP A 491 1.18 -3.02 13.96
CA ASP A 491 0.68 -2.18 12.87
C ASP A 491 1.09 -2.66 11.47
N SER A 492 1.14 -3.98 11.24
CA SER A 492 1.60 -4.65 10.02
C SER A 492 0.52 -5.48 9.32
N SER A 493 0.80 -5.89 8.09
CA SER A 493 0.05 -6.92 7.37
C SER A 493 0.73 -8.27 7.52
N ASP A 494 -0.02 -9.29 7.97
CA ASP A 494 0.51 -10.60 8.34
C ASP A 494 -0.25 -11.76 7.67
N TRP A 495 0.48 -12.73 7.11
CA TRP A 495 -0.07 -13.91 6.44
C TRP A 495 0.48 -15.22 7.03
N PRO A 496 -0.37 -16.06 7.66
CA PRO A 496 0.08 -17.30 8.29
C PRO A 496 0.34 -18.38 7.23
N ASN A 497 1.42 -19.15 7.36
CA ASN A 497 1.71 -20.24 6.40
C ASN A 497 2.09 -21.56 7.06
N ALA A 498 2.53 -21.56 8.31
CA ALA A 498 2.89 -22.80 8.97
C ALA A 498 2.77 -22.71 10.49
N TRP A 499 2.85 -23.87 11.11
CA TRP A 499 2.99 -24.04 12.54
C TRP A 499 4.33 -24.72 12.81
N THR A 500 4.92 -24.42 13.96
CA THR A 500 6.00 -25.25 14.49
C THR A 500 5.47 -26.65 14.82
N SER A 501 6.32 -27.66 14.68
CA SER A 501 5.94 -29.07 14.88
C SER A 501 5.49 -29.40 16.31
N ASP A 502 5.82 -28.54 17.28
CA ASP A 502 5.36 -28.64 18.67
C ASP A 502 3.98 -27.99 18.92
N ASN A 503 3.34 -27.45 17.87
CA ASN A 503 2.04 -26.77 17.90
C ASN A 503 2.00 -25.50 18.75
N ARG A 504 3.16 -24.90 19.06
CA ARG A 504 3.23 -23.73 19.95
C ARG A 504 3.28 -22.40 19.23
N ALA A 505 3.83 -22.35 18.02
CA ALA A 505 4.03 -21.09 17.32
C ALA A 505 3.53 -21.13 15.88
N VAL A 506 3.01 -20.00 15.42
CA VAL A 506 2.63 -19.76 14.04
C VAL A 506 3.79 -19.06 13.34
N LEU A 507 4.11 -19.52 12.14
CA LEU A 507 5.02 -18.87 11.20
C LEU A 507 4.20 -18.13 10.15
N PHE A 508 4.55 -16.87 9.96
CA PHE A 508 3.89 -15.98 9.02
C PHE A 508 4.92 -15.07 8.37
N PHE A 509 4.60 -14.51 7.21
CA PHE A 509 5.39 -13.41 6.67
C PHE A 509 4.65 -12.09 6.86
N SER A 510 5.41 -11.03 7.09
CA SER A 510 4.89 -9.72 7.49
C SER A 510 5.71 -8.58 6.91
N ASP A 511 5.05 -7.45 6.63
CA ASP A 511 5.67 -6.20 6.16
C ASP A 511 6.13 -5.27 7.30
N ARG A 512 6.12 -5.74 8.55
CA ARG A 512 6.36 -4.95 9.77
C ARG A 512 7.65 -4.11 9.76
N ASN A 513 8.66 -4.52 8.98
CA ASN A 513 9.94 -3.82 8.83
C ASN A 513 10.05 -3.03 7.50
N GLY A 514 8.93 -2.74 6.84
CA GLY A 514 8.85 -2.03 5.55
C GLY A 514 9.06 -2.91 4.31
N LYS A 515 9.25 -4.22 4.50
CA LYS A 515 9.34 -5.25 3.45
C LYS A 515 8.91 -6.60 4.03
N PHE A 516 8.54 -7.55 3.18
CA PHE A 516 8.14 -8.88 3.65
C PHE A 516 9.30 -9.68 4.22
N GLU A 517 9.15 -10.11 5.47
CA GLU A 517 10.09 -10.94 6.22
C GLU A 517 9.33 -12.03 6.98
N VAL A 518 10.03 -13.10 7.40
CA VAL A 518 9.40 -14.21 8.11
C VAL A 518 9.49 -13.99 9.62
N PHE A 519 8.36 -14.13 10.30
CA PHE A 519 8.21 -14.00 11.74
C PHE A 519 7.63 -15.27 12.35
N LYS A 520 7.91 -15.44 13.64
CA LYS A 520 7.38 -16.51 14.47
C LYS A 520 6.72 -15.90 15.70
N GLN A 521 5.54 -16.38 16.07
CA GLN A 521 4.87 -15.97 17.31
C GLN A 521 4.30 -17.18 18.03
N ASP A 522 4.64 -17.31 19.31
CA ASP A 522 4.05 -18.33 20.19
C ASP A 522 2.59 -17.96 20.49
N ILE A 523 1.68 -18.94 20.51
CA ILE A 523 0.24 -18.71 20.71
C ILE A 523 -0.10 -18.11 22.08
N ARG A 524 0.85 -18.17 23.03
CA ARG A 524 0.75 -17.66 24.40
C ARG A 524 1.32 -16.26 24.56
N THR A 525 2.04 -15.76 23.55
CA THR A 525 2.66 -14.43 23.57
C THR A 525 1.95 -13.48 22.63
N GLU A 526 2.07 -12.18 22.90
CA GLU A 526 1.48 -11.13 22.06
C GLU A 526 2.47 -10.56 21.04
N THR A 527 3.76 -10.88 21.18
CA THR A 527 4.84 -10.32 20.38
C THR A 527 5.41 -11.37 19.44
N ALA A 528 5.55 -11.02 18.16
CA ALA A 528 6.22 -11.84 17.16
C ALA A 528 7.71 -11.51 17.06
N GLU A 529 8.55 -12.53 16.97
CA GLU A 529 10.00 -12.41 16.78
C GLU A 529 10.40 -12.59 15.31
N PRO A 530 11.33 -11.79 14.78
CA PRO A 530 11.86 -11.99 13.43
C PRO A 530 12.63 -13.32 13.37
N LEU A 531 12.30 -14.14 12.38
CA LEU A 531 13.01 -15.38 12.10
C LEU A 531 13.96 -15.21 10.92
N VAL A 532 13.50 -14.61 9.81
CA VAL A 532 14.33 -14.30 8.64
C VAL A 532 14.44 -12.79 8.50
N ILE A 533 15.68 -12.27 8.55
CA ILE A 533 16.00 -10.90 8.16
C ILE A 533 16.99 -11.00 7.00
N SER A 534 16.60 -10.50 5.83
CA SER A 534 17.33 -10.72 4.57
C SER A 534 17.42 -9.42 3.76
N GLY A 535 18.28 -9.33 2.74
CA GLY A 535 18.30 -8.18 1.83
C GLY A 535 17.09 -8.12 0.89
N GLU A 536 16.57 -9.29 0.53
CA GLU A 536 15.39 -9.50 -0.32
C GLU A 536 14.13 -9.77 0.51
N GLU A 537 12.95 -9.72 -0.11
CA GLU A 537 11.69 -10.11 0.52
C GLU A 537 11.62 -11.63 0.72
N SER A 538 11.16 -12.05 1.89
CA SER A 538 11.03 -13.46 2.30
C SER A 538 9.56 -13.80 2.58
N TYR A 539 9.05 -14.89 1.99
CA TYR A 539 7.62 -15.20 1.98
C TYR A 539 7.34 -16.72 1.97
N GLY A 540 6.09 -17.08 2.27
CA GLY A 540 5.59 -18.46 2.24
C GLY A 540 6.38 -19.46 3.10
N PRO A 541 6.66 -19.18 4.39
CA PRO A 541 7.42 -20.10 5.23
C PRO A 541 6.66 -21.43 5.45
N ARG A 542 7.35 -22.56 5.27
CA ARG A 542 6.86 -23.89 5.61
C ARG A 542 7.86 -24.61 6.50
N VAL A 543 7.37 -25.40 7.45
CA VAL A 543 8.24 -26.25 8.29
C VAL A 543 8.49 -27.57 7.56
N SER A 544 9.75 -28.00 7.52
CA SER A 544 10.11 -29.31 6.99
C SER A 544 9.48 -30.43 7.81
N SER A 545 9.27 -31.59 7.21
CA SER A 545 8.60 -32.72 7.86
C SER A 545 9.28 -33.21 9.15
N ASP A 546 10.59 -33.03 9.28
CA ASP A 546 11.36 -33.33 10.49
C ASP A 546 11.26 -32.24 11.58
N GLY A 547 10.58 -31.14 11.32
CA GLY A 547 10.44 -29.99 12.21
C GLY A 547 11.71 -29.17 12.41
N ALA A 548 12.79 -29.48 11.69
CA ALA A 548 14.11 -28.91 11.96
C ALA A 548 14.40 -27.64 11.13
N TRP A 549 13.71 -27.46 10.00
CA TRP A 549 13.93 -26.39 9.04
C TRP A 549 12.66 -25.60 8.75
N VAL A 550 12.84 -24.31 8.52
CA VAL A 550 11.88 -23.48 7.79
C VAL A 550 12.40 -23.31 6.37
N VAL A 551 11.61 -23.71 5.38
CA VAL A 551 11.85 -23.42 3.97
C VAL A 551 10.96 -22.27 3.52
N TYR A 552 11.49 -21.34 2.73
CA TYR A 552 10.77 -20.13 2.35
C TYR A 552 11.27 -19.60 0.99
N GLY A 553 10.47 -18.76 0.34
CA GLY A 553 10.84 -18.09 -0.90
C GLY A 553 11.56 -16.78 -0.62
N SER A 554 12.59 -16.47 -1.41
CA SER A 554 13.32 -15.19 -1.43
C SER A 554 13.25 -14.58 -2.81
N ALA A 555 12.82 -13.32 -2.90
CA ALA A 555 12.76 -12.58 -4.16
C ALA A 555 12.85 -11.06 -3.93
N PRO A 556 13.23 -10.26 -4.95
CA PRO A 556 13.17 -8.81 -4.85
C PRO A 556 11.75 -8.25 -4.58
N ASN A 557 10.71 -8.97 -5.01
CA ASN A 557 9.31 -8.67 -4.75
C ASN A 557 8.54 -9.99 -4.64
N ALA A 558 7.96 -10.28 -3.47
CA ALA A 558 7.26 -11.53 -3.17
C ALA A 558 5.95 -11.72 -3.96
N TRP A 559 5.38 -10.64 -4.48
CA TRP A 559 4.09 -10.65 -5.18
C TRP A 559 4.23 -10.55 -6.71
N ALA A 560 5.42 -10.24 -7.22
CA ALA A 560 5.66 -10.11 -8.64
C ALA A 560 6.09 -11.44 -9.27
N PRO A 561 5.65 -11.77 -10.49
CA PRO A 561 6.25 -12.83 -11.27
C PRO A 561 7.73 -12.52 -11.50
N GLY A 562 8.61 -13.49 -11.23
CA GLY A 562 10.04 -13.28 -11.39
C GLY A 562 10.90 -14.43 -10.88
N PRO A 563 12.23 -14.30 -10.99
CA PRO A 563 13.15 -15.26 -10.40
C PRO A 563 13.01 -15.22 -8.88
N ALA A 564 12.81 -16.39 -8.28
CA ALA A 564 12.76 -16.56 -6.84
C ALA A 564 13.68 -17.72 -6.44
N LYS A 565 14.19 -17.67 -5.21
CA LYS A 565 15.03 -18.72 -4.64
C LYS A 565 14.30 -19.38 -3.50
N MET A 566 14.38 -20.71 -3.42
CA MET A 566 14.04 -21.41 -2.21
C MET A 566 15.24 -21.36 -1.27
N MET A 567 14.98 -20.85 -0.07
CA MET A 567 15.93 -20.75 1.01
C MET A 567 15.46 -21.62 2.18
N ARG A 568 16.38 -21.91 3.10
CA ARG A 568 16.08 -22.57 4.36
C ARG A 568 16.81 -21.95 5.51
N MET A 569 16.31 -22.18 6.71
CA MET A 569 17.03 -21.94 7.96
C MET A 569 16.51 -22.85 9.07
N ARG A 570 17.21 -22.91 10.21
CA ARG A 570 16.72 -23.64 11.37
C ARG A 570 15.51 -22.95 11.99
N VAL A 571 14.53 -23.72 12.48
CA VAL A 571 13.31 -23.21 13.14
C VAL A 571 13.61 -22.35 14.38
N ASN A 572 14.73 -22.63 15.05
CA ASN A 572 15.17 -21.89 16.24
C ASN A 572 16.16 -20.75 15.92
N GLY A 573 16.25 -20.33 14.66
CA GLY A 573 17.18 -19.28 14.23
C GLY A 573 18.51 -19.82 13.71
N GLY A 574 19.21 -19.00 12.94
CA GLY A 574 20.48 -19.33 12.29
C GLY A 574 20.60 -18.64 10.94
N SER A 575 21.72 -18.86 10.25
CA SER A 575 21.97 -18.24 8.94
C SER A 575 21.14 -18.90 7.84
N PRO A 576 20.47 -18.11 6.98
CA PRO A 576 19.84 -18.61 5.76
C PRO A 576 20.79 -19.38 4.85
N GLN A 577 20.28 -20.44 4.22
CA GLN A 577 21.00 -21.26 3.26
C GLN A 577 20.18 -21.44 1.99
N PHE A 578 20.85 -21.41 0.84
CA PHE A 578 20.22 -21.67 -0.44
C PHE A 578 19.84 -23.16 -0.58
N VAL A 579 18.68 -23.41 -1.18
CA VAL A 579 18.19 -24.77 -1.49
C VAL A 579 18.17 -25.00 -2.99
N MET A 580 17.45 -24.16 -3.74
CA MET A 580 17.33 -24.25 -5.19
C MET A 580 16.71 -22.98 -5.78
N ASP A 581 16.87 -22.77 -7.08
CA ASP A 581 16.08 -21.79 -7.82
C ASP A 581 14.65 -22.29 -8.06
N MET A 582 13.70 -21.36 -8.03
CA MET A 582 12.30 -21.57 -8.31
C MET A 582 11.91 -20.81 -9.58
N PHE A 583 11.11 -21.46 -10.43
CA PHE A 583 10.63 -20.88 -11.67
C PHE A 583 9.11 -20.75 -11.63
N ASN A 584 8.62 -19.51 -11.45
CA ASN A 584 7.18 -19.20 -11.39
C ASN A 584 6.41 -20.16 -10.45
N ALA A 585 6.99 -20.37 -9.26
CA ALA A 585 6.41 -21.21 -8.21
C ALA A 585 5.05 -20.66 -7.80
N LYS A 586 4.07 -21.56 -7.71
CA LYS A 586 2.70 -21.24 -7.28
C LYS A 586 2.45 -21.61 -5.83
N ASN A 587 3.02 -22.73 -5.38
CA ASN A 587 2.91 -23.17 -4.00
C ASN A 587 4.00 -24.19 -3.67
N TRP A 588 4.41 -24.28 -2.40
CA TRP A 588 5.22 -25.37 -1.87
C TRP A 588 4.74 -25.75 -0.48
N ASN A 589 4.76 -27.04 -0.20
CA ASN A 589 4.27 -27.61 1.05
C ASN A 589 5.16 -28.78 1.47
N CYS A 590 5.28 -28.98 2.77
CA CYS A 590 5.87 -30.17 3.37
C CYS A 590 4.80 -30.92 4.15
N SER A 591 4.80 -32.25 4.04
CA SER A 591 3.89 -33.13 4.74
C SER A 591 4.17 -33.08 6.25
N ALA A 592 3.11 -33.04 7.04
CA ALA A 592 3.19 -33.06 8.50
C ALA A 592 3.48 -34.45 9.07
N HIS A 593 3.13 -35.52 8.33
CA HIS A 593 3.20 -36.92 8.81
C HIS A 593 4.16 -37.80 8.02
N ALA A 594 4.74 -37.32 6.92
CA ALA A 594 5.70 -38.04 6.10
C ALA A 594 6.88 -37.13 5.74
N ASN A 595 8.08 -37.69 5.62
CA ASN A 595 9.29 -36.95 5.24
C ASN A 595 9.29 -36.61 3.73
N PHE A 596 8.43 -35.67 3.34
CA PHE A 596 8.13 -35.40 1.94
C PHE A 596 7.67 -33.95 1.76
N CYS A 597 8.24 -33.25 0.78
CA CYS A 597 7.78 -31.94 0.36
C CYS A 597 7.56 -31.91 -1.16
N ALA A 598 6.62 -31.06 -1.60
CA ALA A 598 6.27 -30.90 -3.00
C ALA A 598 6.20 -29.42 -3.39
N LEU A 599 6.70 -29.12 -4.58
CA LEU A 599 6.72 -27.81 -5.21
C LEU A 599 5.83 -27.84 -6.46
N LEU A 600 4.91 -26.89 -6.54
CA LEU A 600 4.06 -26.63 -7.71
C LEU A 600 4.62 -25.43 -8.48
N GLU A 601 5.01 -25.66 -9.72
CA GLU A 601 5.52 -24.63 -10.63
C GLU A 601 4.70 -24.61 -11.93
N THR A 602 4.71 -23.45 -12.59
CA THR A 602 4.23 -23.36 -13.97
C THR A 602 5.40 -23.59 -14.93
N SER A 603 5.18 -24.39 -15.98
CA SER A 603 6.17 -24.61 -17.04
C SER A 603 6.60 -23.32 -17.72
N GLN A 604 7.76 -23.34 -18.38
CA GLN A 604 8.32 -22.17 -19.08
C GLN A 604 7.40 -21.60 -20.16
N ASP A 605 6.63 -22.44 -20.83
CA ASP A 605 5.65 -22.02 -21.83
C ASP A 605 4.32 -21.51 -21.24
N GLY A 606 4.14 -21.59 -19.92
CA GLY A 606 2.92 -21.18 -19.22
C GLY A 606 1.74 -22.14 -19.35
N LYS A 607 1.90 -23.28 -20.03
CA LYS A 607 0.79 -24.17 -20.43
C LYS A 607 0.54 -25.35 -19.49
N GLN A 608 1.48 -25.66 -18.61
CA GLN A 608 1.42 -26.84 -17.75
C GLN A 608 1.79 -26.48 -16.31
N PHE A 609 1.25 -27.23 -15.36
CA PHE A 609 1.78 -27.27 -14.00
C PHE A 609 2.64 -28.51 -13.82
N THR A 610 3.76 -28.35 -13.12
CA THR A 610 4.65 -29.43 -12.72
C THR A 610 4.69 -29.54 -11.20
N ILE A 611 4.46 -30.75 -10.70
CA ILE A 611 4.56 -31.07 -9.27
C ILE A 611 5.84 -31.87 -9.08
N THR A 612 6.80 -31.29 -8.36
CA THR A 612 8.14 -31.84 -8.16
C THR A 612 8.39 -32.08 -6.67
N ALA A 613 8.90 -33.26 -6.31
CA ALA A 613 9.37 -33.50 -4.95
C ALA A 613 10.59 -32.63 -4.66
N PHE A 614 10.78 -32.20 -3.41
CA PHE A 614 12.04 -31.59 -2.99
C PHE A 614 12.39 -31.97 -1.55
N ASP A 615 13.68 -31.90 -1.25
CA ASP A 615 14.22 -32.09 0.09
C ASP A 615 14.83 -30.78 0.55
N ALA A 616 14.57 -30.38 1.80
CA ALA A 616 15.06 -29.13 2.35
C ALA A 616 16.59 -29.05 2.41
N ILE A 617 17.33 -30.15 2.21
CA ILE A 617 18.79 -30.21 2.20
C ILE A 617 19.35 -30.44 0.81
N ARG A 618 18.81 -31.43 0.12
CA ARG A 618 19.32 -31.88 -1.19
C ARG A 618 18.75 -31.07 -2.35
N GLY A 619 17.72 -30.28 -2.11
CA GLY A 619 17.08 -29.44 -3.11
C GLY A 619 16.11 -30.24 -3.99
N ARG A 620 16.05 -29.86 -5.27
CA ARG A 620 15.07 -30.38 -6.24
C ARG A 620 15.21 -31.89 -6.41
N GLY A 621 14.09 -32.59 -6.23
CA GLY A 621 13.97 -34.03 -6.39
C GLY A 621 13.29 -34.43 -7.69
N LYS A 622 12.61 -35.57 -7.65
CA LYS A 622 11.95 -36.18 -8.83
C LYS A 622 10.68 -35.40 -9.23
N LEU A 623 10.48 -35.21 -10.53
CA LEU A 623 9.20 -34.79 -11.10
C LEU A 623 8.14 -35.89 -10.87
N LEU A 624 7.04 -35.55 -10.23
CA LEU A 624 6.00 -36.51 -9.83
C LEU A 624 4.84 -36.52 -10.80
N ARG A 625 4.36 -35.33 -11.19
CA ARG A 625 3.22 -35.17 -12.09
C ARG A 625 3.40 -33.92 -12.95
N THR A 626 2.82 -34.00 -14.14
CA THR A 626 2.62 -32.87 -15.03
C THR A 626 1.14 -32.85 -15.42
N ILE A 627 0.51 -31.69 -15.34
CA ILE A 627 -0.90 -31.50 -15.69
C ILE A 627 -1.05 -30.29 -16.60
N GLN A 628 -2.02 -30.34 -17.52
CA GLN A 628 -2.34 -29.17 -18.33
C GLN A 628 -2.91 -28.07 -17.45
N LYS A 629 -2.47 -26.83 -17.70
CA LYS A 629 -2.91 -25.65 -17.00
C LYS A 629 -3.93 -24.92 -17.86
N GLU A 630 -5.12 -24.75 -17.32
CA GLU A 630 -6.14 -23.91 -17.94
C GLU A 630 -6.01 -22.46 -17.45
N PRO A 631 -6.60 -21.48 -18.15
CA PRO A 631 -6.63 -20.10 -17.66
C PRO A 631 -7.45 -19.99 -16.37
N GLY A 632 -6.92 -19.32 -15.34
CA GLY A 632 -7.63 -19.10 -14.09
C GLY A 632 -6.69 -19.07 -12.89
N GLU A 633 -7.25 -18.77 -11.72
CA GLU A 633 -6.57 -18.86 -10.44
C GLU A 633 -6.74 -20.26 -9.84
N TYR A 634 -5.78 -20.68 -9.02
CA TYR A 634 -5.75 -22.03 -8.46
C TYR A 634 -5.35 -22.00 -6.99
N ALA A 635 -6.14 -22.67 -6.15
CA ALA A 635 -5.76 -23.06 -4.81
C ALA A 635 -5.18 -24.48 -4.83
N SER A 636 -4.21 -24.76 -3.96
CA SER A 636 -3.58 -26.09 -3.93
C SER A 636 -3.07 -26.46 -2.54
N ALA A 637 -3.06 -27.75 -2.23
CA ALA A 637 -2.62 -28.26 -0.93
C ALA A 637 -2.04 -29.68 -1.04
N LEU A 638 -0.96 -29.93 -0.31
CA LEU A 638 -0.41 -31.28 -0.14
C LEU A 638 -1.09 -31.99 1.04
N SER A 639 -1.49 -33.24 0.87
CA SER A 639 -2.12 -34.00 1.96
C SER A 639 -1.18 -34.20 3.14
N PRO A 640 -1.70 -34.33 4.38
CA PRO A 640 -0.88 -34.45 5.57
C PRO A 640 0.08 -35.65 5.53
N ASP A 641 -0.28 -36.73 4.84
CA ASP A 641 0.53 -37.94 4.62
C ASP A 641 1.44 -37.87 3.37
N GLY A 642 1.35 -36.79 2.59
CA GLY A 642 2.15 -36.57 1.38
C GLY A 642 1.73 -37.39 0.16
N SER A 643 0.64 -38.17 0.22
CA SER A 643 0.25 -39.09 -0.86
C SER A 643 -0.57 -38.44 -1.98
N LEU A 644 -1.26 -37.33 -1.67
CA LEU A 644 -2.17 -36.62 -2.58
C LEU A 644 -1.80 -35.14 -2.70
N PHE A 645 -1.98 -34.59 -3.90
CA PHE A 645 -1.91 -33.17 -4.16
C PHE A 645 -3.26 -32.66 -4.65
N ALA A 646 -3.90 -31.81 -3.85
CA ALA A 646 -5.19 -31.23 -4.15
C ALA A 646 -5.01 -29.94 -4.95
N ILE A 647 -5.82 -29.74 -5.99
CA ILE A 647 -5.87 -28.51 -6.79
C ILE A 647 -7.34 -28.16 -7.04
N ALA A 648 -7.71 -26.92 -6.76
CA ALA A 648 -9.01 -26.35 -7.08
C ALA A 648 -8.81 -25.13 -7.97
N ARG A 649 -9.65 -24.98 -9.00
CA ARG A 649 -9.62 -23.84 -9.93
C ARG A 649 -10.74 -22.86 -9.57
N ALA A 650 -10.45 -21.56 -9.63
CA ALA A 650 -11.44 -20.51 -9.51
C ALA A 650 -12.15 -20.22 -10.85
N GLY A 651 -13.36 -19.65 -10.79
CA GLY A 651 -14.12 -19.23 -11.97
C GLY A 651 -15.17 -20.23 -12.47
N GLU A 652 -15.33 -21.38 -11.80
CA GLU A 652 -16.39 -22.35 -12.09
C GLU A 652 -17.61 -22.13 -11.16
N PRO A 653 -18.85 -22.41 -11.61
CA PRO A 653 -20.05 -22.23 -10.78
C PRO A 653 -20.06 -23.09 -9.51
N GLU A 654 -19.39 -24.24 -9.58
CA GLU A 654 -19.11 -25.13 -8.45
C GLU A 654 -17.60 -25.32 -8.33
N THR A 655 -17.11 -25.60 -7.13
CA THR A 655 -15.68 -25.84 -6.92
C THR A 655 -15.37 -27.32 -7.11
N HIS A 656 -14.53 -27.61 -8.09
CA HIS A 656 -14.00 -28.95 -8.35
C HIS A 656 -12.59 -29.08 -7.77
N VAL A 657 -12.46 -29.87 -6.71
CA VAL A 657 -11.16 -30.17 -6.08
C VAL A 657 -10.63 -31.47 -6.64
N ARG A 658 -9.61 -31.37 -7.50
CA ARG A 658 -8.91 -32.51 -8.09
C ARG A 658 -7.83 -33.01 -7.14
N LEU A 659 -7.92 -34.28 -6.76
CA LEU A 659 -6.96 -34.98 -5.91
C LEU A 659 -6.05 -35.83 -6.78
N LEU A 660 -4.82 -35.35 -6.98
CA LEU A 660 -3.81 -35.99 -7.80
C LEU A 660 -3.00 -36.94 -6.96
N SER A 661 -2.94 -38.20 -7.35
CA SER A 661 -2.10 -39.18 -6.67
C SER A 661 -0.62 -38.97 -6.99
N LEU A 662 0.21 -38.87 -5.95
CA LEU A 662 1.67 -38.74 -6.06
C LEU A 662 2.40 -40.08 -5.97
N THR A 663 1.69 -41.14 -5.55
CA THR A 663 2.24 -42.50 -5.37
C THR A 663 1.81 -43.47 -6.48
N GLY A 664 1.12 -42.98 -7.52
CA GLY A 664 0.74 -43.78 -8.71
C GLY A 664 -0.65 -44.41 -8.66
N GLY A 665 -1.43 -44.16 -7.61
CA GLY A 665 -2.88 -44.44 -7.59
C GLY A 665 -3.69 -43.59 -8.58
N ALA A 666 -5.01 -43.85 -8.67
CA ALA A 666 -5.92 -43.08 -9.53
C ALA A 666 -6.23 -41.70 -8.94
N ASP A 667 -6.40 -40.71 -9.81
CA ASP A 667 -6.87 -39.38 -9.42
C ASP A 667 -8.35 -39.44 -9.02
N ARG A 668 -8.75 -38.53 -8.13
CA ARG A 668 -10.14 -38.38 -7.67
C ARG A 668 -10.56 -36.93 -7.77
N GLU A 669 -11.86 -36.68 -7.72
CA GLU A 669 -12.42 -35.33 -7.69
C GLU A 669 -13.48 -35.24 -6.60
N ILE A 670 -13.50 -34.10 -5.91
CA ILE A 670 -14.55 -33.71 -4.96
C ILE A 670 -15.24 -32.49 -5.53
N THR A 671 -16.56 -32.54 -5.66
CA THR A 671 -17.38 -31.41 -6.08
C THR A 671 -18.03 -30.76 -4.86
N VAL A 672 -17.74 -29.48 -4.63
CA VAL A 672 -18.37 -28.66 -3.59
C VAL A 672 -19.48 -27.85 -4.24
N ARG A 673 -20.72 -28.36 -4.14
CA ARG A 673 -21.89 -27.79 -4.81
C ARG A 673 -22.24 -26.40 -4.27
N ASN A 674 -22.72 -25.52 -5.15
CA ASN A 674 -23.15 -24.15 -4.85
C ASN A 674 -22.07 -23.26 -4.19
N MET A 675 -20.80 -23.62 -4.33
CA MET A 675 -19.66 -22.85 -3.82
C MET A 675 -18.70 -22.61 -4.98
N SER A 676 -18.67 -21.39 -5.51
CA SER A 676 -17.71 -20.98 -6.53
C SER A 676 -16.51 -20.29 -5.90
N ASN A 677 -15.39 -20.20 -6.63
CA ASN A 677 -14.22 -19.39 -6.26
C ASN A 677 -13.58 -19.74 -4.90
N ALA A 678 -13.17 -21.00 -4.73
CA ALA A 678 -12.24 -21.36 -3.66
C ALA A 678 -10.91 -20.60 -3.86
N SER A 679 -10.71 -19.57 -3.04
CA SER A 679 -9.53 -18.70 -3.05
C SER A 679 -8.35 -19.30 -2.28
N SER A 680 -8.64 -20.25 -1.40
CA SER A 680 -7.66 -21.01 -0.64
C SER A 680 -8.12 -22.45 -0.44
N LEU A 681 -7.17 -23.33 -0.15
CA LEU A 681 -7.42 -24.74 0.12
C LEU A 681 -6.29 -25.25 1.01
N ASP A 682 -6.64 -25.80 2.17
CA ASP A 682 -5.71 -26.40 3.12
C ASP A 682 -6.32 -27.67 3.69
N TRP A 683 -5.53 -28.74 3.79
CA TRP A 683 -6.01 -29.99 4.35
C TRP A 683 -6.21 -29.88 5.86
N ALA A 684 -7.29 -30.47 6.38
CA ALA A 684 -7.38 -30.73 7.81
C ALA A 684 -6.24 -31.65 8.26
N ALA A 685 -5.73 -31.47 9.48
CA ALA A 685 -4.56 -32.21 9.99
C ALA A 685 -4.71 -33.74 9.94
N GLY A 686 -5.95 -34.24 10.09
CA GLY A 686 -6.29 -35.66 9.98
C GLY A 686 -6.50 -36.20 8.56
N GLY A 687 -6.44 -35.34 7.53
CA GLY A 687 -6.62 -35.75 6.13
C GLY A 687 -8.06 -36.13 5.73
N ASN A 688 -9.05 -35.78 6.56
CA ASN A 688 -10.46 -36.14 6.40
C ASN A 688 -11.32 -35.06 5.73
N GLY A 689 -10.72 -33.94 5.31
CA GLY A 689 -11.41 -32.83 4.70
C GLY A 689 -10.50 -31.63 4.49
N PHE A 690 -11.10 -30.50 4.16
CA PHE A 690 -10.42 -29.26 3.79
C PHE A 690 -11.00 -28.07 4.52
N TYR A 691 -10.12 -27.13 4.86
CA TYR A 691 -10.47 -25.74 5.10
C TYR A 691 -10.27 -24.96 3.80
N ALA A 692 -11.23 -24.11 3.46
CA ALA A 692 -11.16 -23.26 2.27
C ALA A 692 -11.89 -21.95 2.51
N ALA A 693 -11.33 -20.84 2.03
CA ALA A 693 -12.11 -19.63 1.86
C ALA A 693 -12.75 -19.58 0.50
N PHE A 694 -14.02 -19.22 0.55
CA PHE A 694 -14.80 -18.88 -0.61
C PHE A 694 -15.08 -17.39 -0.54
N SER A 695 -14.67 -16.69 -1.59
CA SER A 695 -14.95 -15.27 -1.75
C SER A 695 -16.19 -15.10 -2.60
N SER A 696 -17.07 -14.23 -2.15
CA SER A 696 -18.25 -13.78 -2.88
C SER A 696 -18.44 -12.30 -2.61
N ALA A 697 -19.35 -11.62 -3.30
CA ALA A 697 -19.67 -10.25 -2.88
C ALA A 697 -20.36 -10.13 -1.51
N ARG A 698 -20.63 -11.25 -0.83
CA ARG A 698 -21.04 -11.29 0.59
C ARG A 698 -19.86 -11.25 1.56
N GLY A 699 -18.64 -11.06 1.05
CA GLY A 699 -17.38 -11.16 1.78
C GLY A 699 -16.72 -12.54 1.63
N SER A 700 -15.55 -12.69 2.24
CA SER A 700 -14.85 -13.98 2.34
C SER A 700 -15.31 -14.73 3.59
N GLY A 701 -15.76 -15.96 3.39
CA GLY A 701 -16.09 -16.89 4.48
C GLY A 701 -15.12 -18.04 4.49
N LEU A 702 -14.74 -18.49 5.69
CA LEU A 702 -14.01 -19.73 5.91
C LEU A 702 -15.00 -20.87 6.07
N PHE A 703 -14.78 -21.94 5.31
CA PHE A 703 -15.60 -23.14 5.32
C PHE A 703 -14.75 -24.37 5.56
N TYR A 704 -15.41 -25.41 6.09
CA TYR A 704 -14.89 -26.76 6.12
C TYR A 704 -15.77 -27.65 5.23
N PHE A 705 -15.17 -28.54 4.46
CA PHE A 705 -15.89 -29.62 3.80
C PHE A 705 -15.15 -30.94 3.93
N ASP A 706 -15.92 -32.01 4.06
CA ASP A 706 -15.40 -33.37 4.14
C ASP A 706 -15.04 -33.93 2.75
N MET A 707 -14.55 -35.16 2.71
CA MET A 707 -14.22 -35.85 1.46
C MET A 707 -15.43 -36.12 0.54
N ASN A 708 -16.67 -35.87 1.00
CA ASN A 708 -17.88 -35.95 0.18
C ASN A 708 -18.27 -34.61 -0.43
N GLY A 709 -17.53 -33.53 -0.13
CA GLY A 709 -17.76 -32.20 -0.69
C GLY A 709 -18.93 -31.45 -0.05
N LYS A 710 -19.33 -31.80 1.18
CA LYS A 710 -20.42 -31.09 1.89
C LYS A 710 -19.87 -29.88 2.67
N PRO A 711 -20.14 -28.63 2.25
CA PRO A 711 -19.60 -27.45 2.94
C PRO A 711 -20.36 -27.12 4.22
N ARG A 712 -19.60 -26.68 5.23
CA ARG A 712 -20.06 -26.09 6.49
C ARG A 712 -19.34 -24.77 6.71
N SER A 713 -20.09 -23.69 6.89
CA SER A 713 -19.50 -22.38 7.25
C SER A 713 -18.91 -22.44 8.65
N LEU A 714 -17.69 -21.91 8.82
CA LEU A 714 -16.99 -21.85 10.09
C LEU A 714 -16.90 -20.42 10.63
N TRP A 715 -16.56 -19.48 9.76
CA TRP A 715 -16.38 -18.07 10.12
C TRP A 715 -16.62 -17.19 8.92
N GLN A 716 -17.20 -16.02 9.14
CA GLN A 716 -17.39 -15.00 8.12
C GLN A 716 -16.87 -13.68 8.65
N GLN A 717 -16.01 -13.04 7.88
CA GLN A 717 -15.50 -11.74 8.27
C GLN A 717 -16.43 -10.64 7.73
N SER A 718 -17.12 -9.95 8.66
CA SER A 718 -17.93 -8.77 8.32
C SER A 718 -17.02 -7.60 7.93
N GLY A 719 -17.35 -6.89 6.86
CA GLY A 719 -16.58 -5.71 6.43
C GLY A 719 -15.32 -5.98 5.60
N ALA A 720 -15.00 -7.23 5.25
CA ALA A 720 -13.95 -7.51 4.27
C ALA A 720 -14.48 -7.27 2.83
N GLN A 721 -13.75 -6.51 2.00
CA GLN A 721 -14.07 -6.36 0.56
C GLN A 721 -14.22 -7.75 -0.09
N ALA A 722 -15.14 -7.87 -1.05
CA ALA A 722 -15.44 -9.07 -1.82
C ALA A 722 -14.18 -9.77 -2.41
N ASP A 723 -13.14 -8.99 -2.71
CA ASP A 723 -11.91 -9.47 -3.35
C ASP A 723 -10.70 -9.45 -2.40
N SER A 724 -10.92 -9.46 -1.08
CA SER A 724 -9.80 -9.67 -0.15
C SER A 724 -9.20 -11.04 -0.40
N ILE A 725 -7.92 -11.06 -0.80
CA ILE A 725 -7.05 -12.24 -0.93
C ILE A 725 -7.50 -13.29 0.09
N GLY A 726 -7.98 -14.41 -0.43
CA GLY A 726 -8.70 -15.45 0.29
C GLY A 726 -8.16 -15.72 1.67
N GLY A 727 -9.01 -15.64 2.68
CA GLY A 727 -8.64 -16.12 4.01
C GLY A 727 -8.22 -17.58 3.90
N TRP A 728 -6.95 -17.91 4.05
CA TRP A 728 -6.56 -19.30 4.20
C TRP A 728 -6.38 -19.63 5.66
N ALA A 729 -6.52 -20.91 5.96
CA ALA A 729 -6.61 -21.38 7.32
C ALA A 729 -5.64 -22.54 7.47
N ILE A 730 -4.56 -22.30 8.19
CA ILE A 730 -3.50 -23.28 8.36
C ILE A 730 -3.76 -24.01 9.69
N PRO A 731 -4.13 -25.30 9.67
CA PRO A 731 -4.34 -26.05 10.90
C PRO A 731 -2.99 -26.35 11.58
N SER A 732 -2.99 -26.41 12.90
CA SER A 732 -1.87 -26.96 13.65
C SER A 732 -1.68 -28.45 13.31
N PRO A 733 -0.45 -28.99 13.39
CA PRO A 733 -0.18 -30.41 13.14
C PRO A 733 -1.05 -31.37 13.95
N ASP A 734 -1.41 -30.99 15.18
CA ASP A 734 -2.32 -31.75 16.05
C ASP A 734 -3.82 -31.53 15.78
N GLY A 735 -4.17 -30.61 14.86
CA GLY A 735 -5.54 -30.29 14.47
C GLY A 735 -6.37 -29.54 15.50
N ARG A 736 -5.79 -29.09 16.62
CA ARG A 736 -6.54 -28.40 17.70
C ARG A 736 -6.69 -26.89 17.48
N TYR A 737 -5.85 -26.30 16.64
CA TYR A 737 -5.88 -24.86 16.39
C TYR A 737 -5.90 -24.56 14.90
N LEU A 738 -6.40 -23.39 14.56
CA LEU A 738 -6.43 -22.85 13.21
C LEU A 738 -5.87 -21.43 13.22
N ALA A 739 -4.81 -21.21 12.44
CA ALA A 739 -4.30 -19.87 12.13
C ALA A 739 -4.99 -19.39 10.86
N ILE A 740 -5.86 -18.39 11.00
CA ILE A 740 -6.76 -17.93 9.96
C ILE A 740 -6.27 -16.57 9.47
N ASN A 741 -6.10 -16.41 8.16
CA ASN A 741 -5.89 -15.11 7.56
C ASN A 741 -7.24 -14.36 7.47
N GLY A 742 -7.28 -13.15 8.01
CA GLY A 742 -8.39 -12.22 7.82
C GLY A 742 -7.86 -10.84 7.44
N ARG A 743 -8.76 -9.88 7.26
CA ARG A 743 -8.40 -8.51 6.88
C ARG A 743 -9.11 -7.48 7.75
N ASP A 744 -8.34 -6.56 8.31
CA ASP A 744 -8.88 -5.38 8.98
C ASP A 744 -8.87 -4.22 7.98
N THR A 745 -10.01 -3.55 7.79
CA THR A 745 -10.15 -2.46 6.80
C THR A 745 -10.62 -1.20 7.50
N SER A 746 -9.70 -0.28 7.77
CA SER A 746 -10.06 1.08 8.16
C SER A 746 -10.40 1.89 6.92
N SER A 747 -11.64 2.36 6.83
CA SER A 747 -12.09 3.26 5.76
C SER A 747 -12.91 4.39 6.33
N ASN A 748 -12.43 5.62 6.17
CA ASN A 748 -13.12 6.81 6.64
C ASN A 748 -12.99 7.94 5.63
N ALA A 749 -14.02 8.78 5.56
CA ALA A 749 -14.06 9.94 4.70
C ALA A 749 -13.35 11.14 5.34
N TRP A 750 -12.66 11.90 4.51
CA TRP A 750 -11.91 13.10 4.88
C TRP A 750 -12.25 14.23 3.93
N MET A 751 -12.29 15.43 4.47
CA MET A 751 -12.36 16.67 3.71
C MET A 751 -10.99 17.34 3.66
N ILE A 752 -10.68 17.87 2.48
CA ILE A 752 -9.45 18.58 2.16
C ILE A 752 -9.81 19.97 1.63
N GLU A 753 -9.15 21.00 2.16
CA GLU A 753 -9.24 22.38 1.67
C GLU A 753 -7.86 22.94 1.37
N ASN A 754 -7.81 24.03 0.58
CA ASN A 754 -6.58 24.72 0.15
C ASN A 754 -5.63 23.86 -0.72
N PHE A 755 -6.18 23.01 -1.59
CA PHE A 755 -5.45 22.12 -2.49
C PHE A 755 -5.24 22.65 -3.92
#